data_AF-A0A7W3WK68-F1
#
_entry.id   AF-A0A7W3WK68-F1
#
_cell.length_a   1.000
_cell.length_b   1.000
_cell.length_c   1.000
_cell.angle_alpha   90.00
_cell.angle_beta   90.00
_cell.angle_gamma   90.00
#
_symmetry.space_group_name_H-M   'P 1'
#
loop_
_entity.id
_entity.type
_entity.pdbx_description
1 polymer ?
#
loop_
_entity_poly.entity_id
_entity_poly.type
_entity_poly.pdbx_seq_one_letter_code
_entity_poly.pdbx_strand_id
1 'polypeptide(L)'
;MPRSEALSLSETVDRLTEWVASVPPDRRMIHPGSAPKAFLVVPSGDGGLAVLREVHRRVSRSVLVDLTGRTAEDAVRQLRSVTSERDGDVWTVLLANTHRAGSARSSVEETRVVRDLLLHLNSERVPALVHVRGRAQLSRNAQDVYWLDAADRRAPAEFPLTPEICSLALAEERAVPWGVWRELVRAYTGAEATEQRLTEIVAEWPGRLTEGPNGVSFADELDAERARNHADSATARSVNRSLFAWLWGRRGEWRHPAGWAASGAVGRYAARALAMHAALAGDSPLEEAGAGCFELLIADGATVAHIPQLTLLDAAAVAGYKGGDSAVGYAAHLLDRDLLIETQAHWASWLHLMSVARGDEAYAGAVLNSGIDLPWQCAWARWRPPGALHPDFLDVPPAFELTEVFWNGTHAVASLWEDGTLDSVWTVSGGECLWRRSDSTLEEALDSLALRDEDTGAAGRPVHELRDVYEAVASGPHFYPSLVATPSIVADRTVVLGSGPEGLFAITTSPLDDLDVLSRSASEPVGGYFEPTEITPAGSQPPTLTDVPAMLGVSACVPIPTTRVPADLRHEPTRELLTGFGVPRIDVAGLVLDPDDKRFLQPYQQRREPQPSGDAVFCWLGEFAERSVLVHGATGAVYLVPLTGGDGELLAQSVESFLVMAGMVLTAALTAAGLEYMGAYADPLLANLEAALRRIDPAGGQAPAWTDLLDLLNEAR
;
A
#
# COMPACT_ATOMS: atom_id res chain seq x y z
N MET A 1 -30.10 -0.31 -19.88
CA MET A 1 -30.15 0.64 -18.74
C MET A 1 -31.36 1.54 -18.94
N PRO A 2 -32.41 1.47 -18.08
CA PRO A 2 -33.63 2.21 -18.31
C PRO A 2 -33.39 3.72 -18.21
N ARG A 3 -34.09 4.49 -19.04
CA ARG A 3 -34.19 5.95 -18.90
C ARG A 3 -34.98 6.24 -17.63
N SER A 4 -34.30 6.48 -16.51
CA SER A 4 -34.93 7.10 -15.33
C SER A 4 -35.21 8.56 -15.65
N GLU A 5 -36.48 8.93 -15.66
CA GLU A 5 -36.95 10.31 -15.82
C GLU A 5 -36.42 11.19 -14.67
N ALA A 6 -36.13 12.46 -14.95
CA ALA A 6 -35.77 13.42 -13.92
C ALA A 6 -37.01 13.73 -13.07
N LEU A 7 -36.87 13.63 -11.76
CA LEU A 7 -37.94 13.76 -10.79
C LEU A 7 -37.92 15.15 -10.14
N SER A 8 -39.10 15.65 -9.80
CA SER A 8 -39.21 16.84 -8.94
C SER A 8 -38.62 16.58 -7.55
N LEU A 9 -38.34 17.63 -6.79
CA LEU A 9 -37.78 17.47 -5.43
C LEU A 9 -38.72 16.67 -4.52
N SER A 10 -40.03 16.97 -4.53
CA SER A 10 -41.00 16.26 -3.70
C SER A 10 -41.10 14.79 -4.08
N GLU A 11 -41.21 14.50 -5.38
CA GLU A 11 -41.33 13.12 -5.87
C GLU A 11 -40.06 12.30 -5.58
N THR A 12 -38.89 12.93 -5.67
CA THR A 12 -37.61 12.30 -5.30
C THR A 12 -37.60 11.91 -3.83
N VAL A 13 -38.00 12.82 -2.94
CA VAL A 13 -38.07 12.54 -1.49
C VAL A 13 -39.05 11.41 -1.19
N ASP A 14 -40.24 11.42 -1.82
CA ASP A 14 -41.28 10.43 -1.57
C ASP A 14 -40.82 9.03 -1.99
N ARG A 15 -40.27 8.88 -3.20
CA ARG A 15 -39.75 7.60 -3.70
C ARG A 15 -38.56 7.08 -2.89
N LEU A 16 -37.65 7.96 -2.47
CA LEU A 16 -36.52 7.56 -1.63
C LEU A 16 -36.99 7.13 -0.24
N THR A 17 -38.01 7.80 0.32
CA THR A 17 -38.62 7.41 1.60
C THR A 17 -39.25 6.02 1.50
N GLU A 18 -39.97 5.74 0.41
CA GLU A 18 -40.55 4.42 0.13
C GLU A 18 -39.45 3.34 -0.02
N TRP A 19 -38.38 3.64 -0.74
CA TRP A 19 -37.24 2.73 -0.90
C TRP A 19 -36.62 2.38 0.45
N VAL A 20 -36.30 3.38 1.29
CA VAL A 20 -35.74 3.10 2.63
C VAL A 20 -36.72 2.29 3.48
N ALA A 21 -38.03 2.53 3.38
CA ALA A 21 -39.04 1.76 4.10
C ALA A 21 -39.19 0.30 3.62
N SER A 22 -38.80 0.01 2.37
CA SER A 22 -38.81 -1.35 1.79
C SER A 22 -37.62 -2.23 2.23
N VAL A 23 -36.58 -1.62 2.81
CA VAL A 23 -35.40 -2.33 3.30
C VAL A 23 -35.80 -3.27 4.44
N PRO A 24 -35.33 -4.53 4.45
CA PRO A 24 -35.64 -5.48 5.52
C PRO A 24 -35.28 -4.93 6.90
N PRO A 25 -36.16 -5.08 7.92
CA PRO A 25 -35.91 -4.55 9.25
C PRO A 25 -34.89 -5.37 10.07
N ASP A 26 -34.58 -6.61 9.67
CA ASP A 26 -33.61 -7.47 10.36
C ASP A 26 -32.38 -7.73 9.47
N ARG A 27 -31.18 -7.47 10.02
CA ARG A 27 -29.89 -7.57 9.33
C ARG A 27 -29.58 -9.01 8.94
N ARG A 28 -30.20 -9.99 9.61
CA ARG A 28 -30.10 -11.42 9.31
C ARG A 28 -30.85 -11.82 8.04
N MET A 29 -31.81 -11.00 7.59
CA MET A 29 -32.55 -11.23 6.34
C MET A 29 -31.76 -10.77 5.10
N ILE A 30 -30.66 -10.05 5.29
CA ILE A 30 -29.77 -9.58 4.23
C ILE A 30 -28.59 -10.55 4.16
N HIS A 31 -28.33 -11.11 2.97
CA HIS A 31 -27.14 -11.94 2.78
C HIS A 31 -25.90 -11.03 2.68
N PRO A 32 -24.73 -11.47 3.21
CA PRO A 32 -23.47 -10.78 2.96
C PRO A 32 -23.28 -10.57 1.46
N GLY A 33 -22.88 -9.36 1.06
CA GLY A 33 -22.66 -9.05 -0.35
C GLY A 33 -23.92 -8.67 -1.15
N SER A 34 -25.12 -8.70 -0.56
CA SER A 34 -26.38 -8.33 -1.22
C SER A 34 -27.19 -7.24 -0.52
N ALA A 35 -26.55 -6.40 0.29
CA ALA A 35 -27.19 -5.25 0.92
C ALA A 35 -27.79 -4.31 -0.15
N PRO A 36 -29.07 -3.89 0.00
CA PRO A 36 -29.71 -2.96 -0.93
C PRO A 36 -28.96 -1.63 -1.04
N LYS A 37 -28.82 -1.13 -2.28
CA LYS A 37 -28.14 0.13 -2.59
C LYS A 37 -28.98 0.96 -3.55
N ALA A 38 -29.18 2.24 -3.21
CA ALA A 38 -29.80 3.22 -4.10
C ALA A 38 -28.89 4.44 -4.30
N PHE A 39 -29.06 5.10 -5.43
CA PHE A 39 -28.26 6.26 -5.82
C PHE A 39 -29.15 7.46 -6.14
N LEU A 40 -28.89 8.58 -5.47
CA LEU A 40 -29.44 9.89 -5.79
C LEU A 40 -28.42 10.63 -6.66
N VAL A 41 -28.73 10.81 -7.94
CA VAL A 41 -27.85 11.50 -8.89
C VAL A 41 -28.26 12.96 -9.01
N VAL A 42 -27.32 13.84 -8.71
CA VAL A 42 -27.53 15.29 -8.74
C VAL A 42 -26.40 15.96 -9.54
N PRO A 43 -26.57 16.17 -10.86
CA PRO A 43 -25.49 16.68 -11.73
C PRO A 43 -24.87 17.99 -11.28
N SER A 44 -25.68 18.89 -10.72
CA SER A 44 -25.20 20.17 -10.20
C SER A 44 -24.37 20.04 -8.92
N GLY A 45 -24.42 18.91 -8.21
CA GLY A 45 -23.81 18.68 -6.89
C GLY A 45 -24.56 19.33 -5.71
N ASP A 46 -25.45 20.27 -5.99
CA ASP A 46 -26.19 21.04 -4.99
C ASP A 46 -27.52 20.35 -4.59
N GLY A 47 -28.10 20.63 -3.43
CA GLY A 47 -29.45 20.20 -3.04
C GLY A 47 -29.62 18.72 -2.66
N GLY A 48 -28.68 17.84 -3.02
CA GLY A 48 -28.74 16.42 -2.64
C GLY A 48 -28.75 16.21 -1.12
N LEU A 49 -27.96 16.99 -0.37
CA LEU A 49 -27.99 16.98 1.09
C LEU A 49 -29.36 17.37 1.67
N ALA A 50 -30.04 18.35 1.07
CA ALA A 50 -31.37 18.77 1.54
C ALA A 50 -32.41 17.65 1.34
N VAL A 51 -32.36 16.96 0.20
CA VAL A 51 -33.19 15.77 -0.07
C VAL A 51 -32.92 14.68 0.96
N LEU A 52 -31.66 14.30 1.19
CA LEU A 52 -31.31 13.26 2.15
C LEU A 52 -31.65 13.63 3.60
N ARG A 53 -31.56 14.92 3.97
CA ARG A 53 -32.03 15.41 5.28
C ARG A 53 -33.54 15.29 5.44
N GLU A 54 -34.31 15.55 4.40
CA GLU A 54 -35.77 15.35 4.43
C GLU A 54 -36.12 13.86 4.55
N VAL A 55 -35.47 12.98 3.77
CA VAL A 55 -35.63 11.52 3.90
C VAL A 55 -35.29 11.04 5.31
N HIS A 56 -34.15 11.50 5.86
CA HIS A 56 -33.72 11.18 7.23
C HIS A 56 -34.75 11.60 8.28
N ARG A 57 -35.38 12.77 8.12
CA ARG A 57 -36.45 13.23 9.02
C ARG A 57 -37.71 12.38 8.95
N ARG A 58 -38.05 11.83 7.78
CA ARG A 58 -39.24 10.99 7.58
C ARG A 58 -39.03 9.55 7.98
N VAL A 59 -37.78 9.06 7.97
CA VAL A 59 -37.45 7.66 8.28
C VAL A 59 -36.59 7.55 9.53
N SER A 60 -37.21 7.13 10.62
CA SER A 60 -36.56 6.99 11.93
C SER A 60 -35.43 5.95 11.98
N ARG A 61 -35.36 5.02 11.03
CA ARG A 61 -34.33 3.96 10.91
C ARG A 61 -33.25 4.28 9.88
N SER A 62 -32.75 5.52 9.90
CA SER A 62 -31.70 5.96 8.99
C SER A 62 -30.60 6.72 9.72
N VAL A 63 -29.39 6.72 9.18
CA VAL A 63 -28.24 7.50 9.67
C VAL A 63 -27.73 8.35 8.53
N LEU A 64 -27.72 9.68 8.70
CA LEU A 64 -27.19 10.61 7.71
C LEU A 64 -25.72 10.95 7.98
N VAL A 65 -24.87 10.76 6.97
CA VAL A 65 -23.45 11.13 7.01
C VAL A 65 -23.17 12.12 5.88
N ASP A 66 -22.74 13.33 6.23
CA ASP A 66 -22.24 14.31 5.27
C ASP A 66 -20.74 14.13 5.09
N LEU A 67 -20.33 13.74 3.88
CA LEU A 67 -18.94 13.41 3.56
C LEU A 67 -18.10 14.64 3.22
N THR A 68 -18.67 15.85 3.22
CA THR A 68 -17.89 17.07 2.95
C THR A 68 -16.69 17.18 3.90
N GLY A 69 -15.48 17.07 3.35
CA GLY A 69 -14.25 17.16 4.15
C GLY A 69 -13.88 15.90 4.94
N ARG A 70 -14.51 14.76 4.67
CA ARG A 70 -14.33 13.51 5.41
C ARG A 70 -13.89 12.38 4.50
N THR A 71 -12.99 11.52 4.99
CA THR A 71 -12.59 10.31 4.25
C THR A 71 -13.59 9.17 4.43
N ALA A 72 -13.43 8.08 3.67
CA ALA A 72 -14.17 6.84 3.86
C ALA A 72 -14.01 6.28 5.28
N GLU A 73 -12.81 6.38 5.86
CA GLU A 73 -12.50 5.95 7.23
C GLU A 73 -13.26 6.78 8.27
N ASP A 74 -13.33 8.10 8.09
CA ASP A 74 -14.11 8.99 8.96
C ASP A 74 -15.60 8.62 8.95
N ALA A 75 -16.12 8.22 7.78
CA ALA A 75 -17.48 7.75 7.65
C ALA A 75 -17.72 6.46 8.44
N VAL A 76 -16.84 5.46 8.32
CA VAL A 76 -16.95 4.21 9.09
C VAL A 76 -16.83 4.47 10.59
N ARG A 77 -15.90 5.33 11.02
CA ARG A 77 -15.75 5.68 12.44
C ARG A 77 -17.02 6.31 13.01
N GLN A 78 -17.64 7.23 12.26
CA GLN A 78 -18.93 7.80 12.65
C GLN A 78 -20.06 6.75 12.65
N LEU A 79 -20.07 5.82 11.69
CA LEU A 79 -21.09 4.78 11.65
C LEU A 79 -20.96 3.82 12.84
N ARG A 80 -19.74 3.38 13.16
CA ARG A 80 -19.45 2.51 14.31
C ARG A 80 -19.89 3.15 15.64
N SER A 81 -19.69 4.46 15.81
CA SER A 81 -20.14 5.15 17.04
C SER A 81 -21.67 5.23 17.16
N VAL A 82 -22.40 5.28 16.04
CA VAL A 82 -23.87 5.32 16.04
C VAL A 82 -24.50 3.93 16.16
N THR A 83 -23.88 2.89 15.58
CA THR A 83 -24.44 1.53 15.53
C THR A 83 -24.11 0.69 16.77
N SER A 84 -22.96 0.91 17.42
CA SER A 84 -22.59 0.21 18.66
C SER A 84 -23.57 0.43 19.82
N GLU A 85 -24.33 1.53 19.79
CA GLU A 85 -25.37 1.83 20.79
C GLU A 85 -26.73 1.17 20.49
N ARG A 86 -26.91 0.50 19.34
CA ARG A 86 -28.24 0.18 18.78
C ARG A 86 -28.35 -1.24 18.24
N ASP A 87 -27.95 -2.20 19.06
CA ASP A 87 -27.80 -3.61 18.69
C ASP A 87 -29.10 -4.24 18.11
N GLY A 88 -28.99 -4.96 16.99
CA GLY A 88 -30.05 -5.78 16.38
C GLY A 88 -30.89 -5.18 15.23
N ASP A 89 -30.99 -3.86 15.07
CA ASP A 89 -31.81 -3.24 14.01
C ASP A 89 -30.99 -2.89 12.74
N VAL A 90 -31.57 -3.08 11.54
CA VAL A 90 -31.05 -2.52 10.28
C VAL A 90 -31.29 -1.01 10.23
N TRP A 91 -30.20 -0.26 10.08
CA TRP A 91 -30.22 1.18 9.81
C TRP A 91 -29.73 1.43 8.38
N THR A 92 -30.48 2.21 7.62
CA THR A 92 -30.06 2.60 6.27
C THR A 92 -29.16 3.82 6.35
N VAL A 93 -27.95 3.71 5.79
CA VAL A 93 -26.97 4.80 5.76
C VAL A 93 -27.25 5.71 4.58
N LEU A 94 -27.40 7.00 4.84
CA LEU A 94 -27.58 8.03 3.83
C LEU A 94 -26.26 8.79 3.68
N LEU A 95 -25.55 8.59 2.58
CA LEU A 95 -24.27 9.24 2.30
C LEU A 95 -24.50 10.48 1.43
N ALA A 96 -24.30 11.66 2.01
CA ALA A 96 -24.45 12.94 1.34
C ALA A 96 -23.09 13.50 0.87
N ASN A 97 -23.11 14.19 -0.28
CA ASN A 97 -21.98 14.97 -0.80
C ASN A 97 -20.73 14.13 -1.04
N THR A 98 -20.87 12.94 -1.63
CA THR A 98 -19.73 12.03 -1.86
C THR A 98 -18.67 12.66 -2.76
N HIS A 99 -19.08 13.52 -3.69
CA HIS A 99 -18.21 14.31 -4.56
C HIS A 99 -17.37 15.38 -3.84
N ARG A 100 -17.63 15.60 -2.54
CA ARG A 100 -16.86 16.49 -1.65
C ARG A 100 -16.14 15.70 -0.56
N ALA A 101 -16.07 14.38 -0.70
CA ALA A 101 -15.31 13.54 0.21
C ALA A 101 -13.82 13.90 0.17
N GLY A 102 -13.14 13.65 1.28
CA GLY A 102 -11.72 13.89 1.48
C GLY A 102 -11.37 15.23 2.08
N SER A 103 -10.22 15.25 2.77
CA SER A 103 -9.71 16.43 3.46
C SER A 103 -9.38 17.56 2.48
N ALA A 104 -8.86 17.22 1.30
CA ALA A 104 -8.57 18.16 0.23
C ALA A 104 -9.76 18.33 -0.74
N ARG A 105 -9.86 19.49 -1.39
CA ARG A 105 -10.86 19.74 -2.46
C ARG A 105 -10.60 18.91 -3.72
N SER A 106 -9.35 18.61 -4.04
CA SER A 106 -8.95 17.77 -5.18
C SER A 106 -8.76 16.29 -4.84
N SER A 107 -9.26 15.84 -3.69
CA SER A 107 -9.16 14.45 -3.22
C SER A 107 -9.79 13.43 -4.19
N VAL A 108 -9.28 12.20 -4.19
CA VAL A 108 -9.87 11.05 -4.90
C VAL A 108 -10.86 10.24 -4.04
N GLU A 109 -11.14 10.68 -2.81
CA GLU A 109 -12.02 10.01 -1.85
C GLU A 109 -13.44 9.74 -2.38
N GLU A 110 -13.95 10.54 -3.32
CA GLU A 110 -15.21 10.23 -3.99
C GLU A 110 -15.21 8.80 -4.58
N THR A 111 -14.10 8.40 -5.19
CA THR A 111 -13.96 7.08 -5.80
C THR A 111 -13.91 5.99 -4.74
N ARG A 112 -13.18 6.22 -3.64
CA ARG A 112 -13.07 5.26 -2.52
C ARG A 112 -14.39 5.09 -1.78
N VAL A 113 -15.15 6.16 -1.59
CA VAL A 113 -16.49 6.09 -1.00
C VAL A 113 -17.41 5.21 -1.85
N VAL A 114 -17.38 5.38 -3.17
CA VAL A 114 -18.28 4.63 -4.05
C VAL A 114 -17.81 3.20 -4.27
N ARG A 115 -16.49 2.97 -4.35
CA ARG A 115 -15.90 1.64 -4.57
C ARG A 115 -15.79 0.85 -3.26
N ASP A 116 -15.05 1.36 -2.29
CA ASP A 116 -14.57 0.61 -1.13
C ASP A 116 -15.56 0.71 0.02
N LEU A 117 -16.02 1.91 0.39
CA LEU A 117 -16.98 2.07 1.48
C LEU A 117 -18.29 1.33 1.19
N LEU A 118 -18.80 1.38 -0.05
CA LEU A 118 -19.99 0.62 -0.40
C LEU A 118 -19.74 -0.90 -0.43
N LEU A 119 -18.53 -1.38 -0.67
CA LEU A 119 -18.20 -2.81 -0.54
C LEU A 119 -18.13 -3.21 0.94
N HIS A 120 -17.49 -2.40 1.78
CA HIS A 120 -17.43 -2.60 3.23
C HIS A 120 -18.83 -2.58 3.87
N LEU A 121 -19.69 -1.62 3.53
CA LEU A 121 -21.08 -1.61 4.01
C LEU A 121 -21.85 -2.86 3.54
N ASN A 122 -21.52 -3.40 2.37
CA ASN A 122 -22.17 -4.57 1.81
C ASN A 122 -21.73 -5.89 2.47
N SER A 123 -20.45 -6.05 2.81
CA SER A 123 -19.97 -7.18 3.63
C SER A 123 -20.63 -7.14 5.01
N GLU A 124 -20.77 -5.93 5.56
CA GLU A 124 -21.49 -5.66 6.80
C GLU A 124 -23.02 -5.71 6.65
N ARG A 125 -23.61 -6.05 5.49
CA ARG A 125 -25.08 -6.12 5.33
C ARG A 125 -25.81 -4.81 5.68
N VAL A 126 -25.16 -3.67 5.50
CA VAL A 126 -25.67 -2.33 5.79
C VAL A 126 -26.20 -1.69 4.49
N PRO A 127 -27.51 -1.44 4.38
CA PRO A 127 -28.11 -0.77 3.23
C PRO A 127 -27.66 0.68 3.11
N ALA A 128 -27.47 1.17 1.89
CA ALA A 128 -26.96 2.51 1.65
C ALA A 128 -27.73 3.28 0.55
N LEU A 129 -28.01 4.55 0.80
CA LEU A 129 -28.48 5.52 -0.18
C LEU A 129 -27.40 6.59 -0.39
N VAL A 130 -26.91 6.74 -1.63
CA VAL A 130 -25.70 7.52 -1.93
C VAL A 130 -25.98 8.68 -2.86
N HIS A 131 -25.60 9.90 -2.46
CA HIS A 131 -25.67 11.11 -3.30
C HIS A 131 -24.41 11.26 -4.16
N VAL A 132 -24.53 11.05 -5.47
CA VAL A 132 -23.45 11.17 -6.46
C VAL A 132 -23.73 12.28 -7.49
N ARG A 133 -22.70 12.82 -8.17
CA ARG A 133 -22.89 13.85 -9.21
C ARG A 133 -23.27 13.26 -10.56
N GLY A 134 -22.68 12.14 -10.97
CA GLY A 134 -22.73 11.70 -12.36
C GLY A 134 -22.88 10.20 -12.56
N ARG A 135 -23.28 9.80 -13.77
CA ARG A 135 -23.41 8.37 -14.15
C ARG A 135 -22.10 7.62 -14.14
N ALA A 136 -20.99 8.30 -14.40
CA ALA A 136 -19.67 7.68 -14.46
C ALA A 136 -19.27 7.00 -13.15
N GLN A 137 -19.89 7.42 -12.04
CA GLN A 137 -19.66 6.89 -10.70
C GLN A 137 -20.56 5.68 -10.40
N LEU A 138 -21.55 5.37 -11.23
CA LEU A 138 -22.46 4.26 -11.00
C LEU A 138 -21.86 2.95 -11.53
N SER A 139 -22.03 1.86 -10.76
CA SER A 139 -21.71 0.54 -11.26
C SER A 139 -22.62 0.18 -12.44
N ARG A 140 -22.12 -0.63 -13.38
CA ARG A 140 -22.90 -1.13 -14.52
C ARG A 140 -24.11 -1.98 -14.11
N ASN A 141 -24.24 -2.32 -12.84
CA ASN A 141 -25.34 -3.13 -12.30
C ASN A 141 -26.23 -2.34 -11.33
N ALA A 142 -26.05 -1.01 -11.22
CA ALA A 142 -26.90 -0.17 -10.38
C ALA A 142 -28.35 -0.21 -10.90
N GLN A 143 -29.27 -0.68 -10.06
CA GLN A 143 -30.69 -0.82 -10.42
C GLN A 143 -31.54 0.34 -9.89
N ASP A 144 -31.34 0.75 -8.64
CA ASP A 144 -32.10 1.83 -8.01
C ASP A 144 -31.39 3.18 -8.16
N VAL A 145 -31.75 3.94 -9.20
CA VAL A 145 -31.12 5.23 -9.53
C VAL A 145 -32.19 6.31 -9.71
N TYR A 146 -32.10 7.36 -8.91
CA TYR A 146 -33.05 8.48 -8.86
C TYR A 146 -32.37 9.77 -9.31
N TRP A 147 -32.99 10.49 -10.25
CA TRP A 147 -32.43 11.70 -10.85
C TRP A 147 -33.18 12.92 -10.34
N LEU A 148 -32.47 13.85 -9.71
CA LEU A 148 -33.06 15.11 -9.29
C LEU A 148 -33.02 16.11 -10.44
N ASP A 149 -34.18 16.65 -10.84
CA ASP A 149 -34.25 17.69 -11.87
C ASP A 149 -33.59 18.99 -11.39
N ALA A 150 -32.83 19.62 -12.28
CA ALA A 150 -32.20 20.91 -12.05
C ALA A 150 -33.19 22.09 -12.20
N ALA A 151 -34.34 21.87 -12.87
CA ALA A 151 -35.31 22.91 -13.21
C ALA A 151 -36.07 23.49 -11.98
N ASP A 152 -36.20 22.72 -10.89
CA ASP A 152 -36.92 23.14 -9.67
C ASP A 152 -36.12 24.11 -8.78
N ARG A 153 -34.99 24.63 -9.27
CA ARG A 153 -34.06 25.43 -8.46
C ARG A 153 -34.11 26.91 -8.81
N ARG A 154 -34.14 27.74 -7.76
CA ARG A 154 -33.82 29.16 -7.88
C ARG A 154 -32.37 29.30 -8.32
N ALA A 155 -32.11 30.13 -9.33
CA ALA A 155 -30.76 30.58 -9.62
C ALA A 155 -30.14 31.10 -8.32
N PRO A 156 -28.97 30.59 -7.91
CA PRO A 156 -28.31 31.06 -6.71
C PRO A 156 -28.04 32.56 -6.85
N ALA A 157 -28.12 33.30 -5.74
CA ALA A 157 -27.73 34.70 -5.73
C ALA A 157 -26.29 34.84 -6.27
N GLU A 158 -26.08 35.83 -7.13
CA GLU A 158 -24.79 36.10 -7.79
C GLU A 158 -23.68 36.22 -6.73
N PHE A 159 -22.69 35.33 -6.81
CA PHE A 159 -21.55 35.30 -5.91
C PHE A 159 -20.33 35.81 -6.69
N PRO A 160 -19.56 36.79 -6.16
CA PRO A 160 -18.51 37.43 -6.93
C PRO A 160 -17.32 36.49 -7.16
N LEU A 161 -16.76 36.55 -8.37
CA LEU A 161 -15.58 35.79 -8.78
C LEU A 161 -14.35 36.70 -8.83
N THR A 162 -14.08 37.42 -7.73
CA THR A 162 -12.87 38.26 -7.64
C THR A 162 -11.62 37.40 -7.52
N PRO A 163 -10.42 37.93 -7.88
CA PRO A 163 -9.18 37.19 -7.72
C PRO A 163 -8.94 36.65 -6.31
N GLU A 164 -9.33 37.39 -5.27
CA GLU A 164 -9.17 36.97 -3.89
C GLU A 164 -10.04 35.76 -3.54
N ILE A 165 -11.28 35.74 -4.01
CA ILE A 165 -12.22 34.63 -3.81
C ILE A 165 -11.81 33.41 -4.65
N CYS A 166 -11.41 33.62 -5.91
CA CYS A 166 -10.88 32.56 -6.76
C CYS A 166 -9.62 31.94 -6.15
N SER A 167 -8.71 32.75 -5.58
CA SER A 167 -7.51 32.25 -4.91
C SER A 167 -7.84 31.45 -3.64
N LEU A 168 -8.85 31.86 -2.86
CA LEU A 168 -9.31 31.10 -1.68
C LEU A 168 -9.82 29.71 -2.09
N ALA A 169 -10.55 29.63 -3.20
CA ALA A 169 -11.08 28.38 -3.74
C ALA A 169 -10.00 27.43 -4.29
N LEU A 170 -8.81 27.95 -4.61
CA LEU A 170 -7.64 27.15 -4.99
C LEU A 170 -6.91 26.52 -3.79
N ALA A 171 -7.28 26.88 -2.56
CA ALA A 171 -6.80 26.16 -1.38
C ALA A 171 -7.32 24.72 -1.38
N GLU A 172 -6.49 23.77 -0.92
CA GLU A 172 -6.91 22.37 -0.81
C GLU A 172 -7.68 22.11 0.48
N GLU A 173 -7.27 22.72 1.59
CA GLU A 173 -8.03 22.69 2.83
C GLU A 173 -9.20 23.69 2.80
N ARG A 174 -10.30 23.32 3.46
CA ARG A 174 -11.53 24.12 3.43
C ARG A 174 -11.47 25.33 4.35
N ALA A 175 -10.73 25.21 5.45
CA ALA A 175 -10.39 26.31 6.35
C ALA A 175 -8.96 26.80 6.05
N VAL A 176 -8.86 28.04 5.59
CA VAL A 176 -7.61 28.60 5.05
C VAL A 176 -7.08 29.68 6.01
N PRO A 177 -5.91 29.48 6.63
CA PRO A 177 -5.29 30.49 7.48
C PRO A 177 -5.01 31.78 6.71
N TRP A 178 -5.14 32.94 7.35
CA TRP A 178 -4.93 34.25 6.73
C TRP A 178 -3.61 34.39 5.97
N GLY A 179 -2.50 33.88 6.55
CA GLY A 179 -1.20 33.88 5.89
C GLY A 179 -1.14 33.03 4.62
N VAL A 180 -1.86 31.90 4.60
CA VAL A 180 -1.99 31.03 3.42
C VAL A 180 -2.85 31.71 2.36
N TRP A 181 -3.97 32.34 2.76
CA TRP A 181 -4.83 33.06 1.81
C TRP A 181 -4.09 34.23 1.15
N ARG A 182 -3.29 34.99 1.90
CA ARG A 182 -2.43 36.03 1.33
C ARG A 182 -1.47 35.49 0.26
N GLU A 183 -0.83 34.36 0.53
CA GLU A 183 0.07 33.75 -0.45
C GLU A 183 -0.69 33.21 -1.66
N LEU A 184 -1.89 32.65 -1.48
CA LEU A 184 -2.77 32.24 -2.58
C LEU A 184 -3.12 33.42 -3.49
N VAL A 185 -3.47 34.59 -2.93
CA VAL A 185 -3.74 35.80 -3.72
C VAL A 185 -2.50 36.24 -4.48
N ARG A 186 -1.34 36.23 -3.83
CA ARG A 186 -0.07 36.57 -4.45
C ARG A 186 0.28 35.63 -5.59
N ALA A 187 0.09 34.33 -5.40
CA ALA A 187 0.34 33.32 -6.43
C ALA A 187 -0.66 33.46 -7.62
N TYR A 188 -1.90 33.86 -7.35
CA TYR A 188 -2.94 34.03 -8.38
C TYR A 188 -2.79 35.32 -9.18
N THR A 189 -2.42 36.43 -8.54
CA THR A 189 -2.41 37.77 -9.14
C THR A 189 -1.02 38.35 -9.42
N GLY A 190 0.03 37.81 -8.78
CA GLY A 190 1.36 38.40 -8.73
C GLY A 190 1.51 39.57 -7.74
N ALA A 191 0.44 40.02 -7.10
CA ALA A 191 0.44 41.15 -6.17
C ALA A 191 0.09 40.71 -4.74
N GLU A 192 0.69 41.35 -3.74
CA GLU A 192 0.43 41.04 -2.34
C GLU A 192 -0.89 41.68 -1.87
N ALA A 193 -1.77 40.87 -1.26
CA ALA A 193 -2.97 41.38 -0.60
C ALA A 193 -2.68 41.81 0.84
N THR A 194 -3.26 42.94 1.24
CA THR A 194 -3.23 43.39 2.64
C THR A 194 -4.23 42.60 3.47
N GLU A 195 -3.90 42.33 4.73
CA GLU A 195 -4.80 41.66 5.67
C GLU A 195 -6.12 42.44 5.87
N GLN A 196 -6.04 43.76 5.87
CA GLN A 196 -7.22 44.63 5.90
C GLN A 196 -8.16 44.36 4.71
N ARG A 197 -7.62 44.23 3.49
CA ARG A 197 -8.45 43.97 2.30
C ARG A 197 -9.14 42.61 2.39
N LEU A 198 -8.44 41.58 2.83
CA LEU A 198 -9.04 40.25 2.98
C LEU A 198 -10.13 40.24 4.06
N THR A 199 -9.92 40.98 5.16
CA THR A 199 -10.93 41.15 6.21
C THR A 199 -12.17 41.88 5.70
N GLU A 200 -11.98 42.94 4.90
CA GLU A 200 -13.08 43.65 4.24
C GLU A 200 -13.90 42.72 3.35
N ILE A 201 -13.26 41.84 2.57
CA ILE A 201 -13.95 40.86 1.72
C ILE A 201 -14.81 39.89 2.54
N VAL A 202 -14.30 39.38 3.67
CA VAL A 202 -15.09 38.50 4.55
C VAL A 202 -16.30 39.25 5.11
N ALA A 203 -16.13 40.52 5.49
CA ALA A 203 -17.21 41.37 5.98
C ALA A 203 -18.24 41.78 4.91
N GLU A 204 -17.82 41.90 3.64
CA GLU A 204 -18.68 42.19 2.49
C GLU A 204 -19.66 41.04 2.18
N TRP A 205 -19.29 39.79 2.49
CA TRP A 205 -20.05 38.58 2.13
C TRP A 205 -20.47 37.72 3.33
N PRO A 206 -21.21 38.30 4.31
CA PRO A 206 -21.62 37.58 5.51
C PRO A 206 -22.55 36.41 5.15
N GLY A 207 -22.28 35.23 5.70
CA GLY A 207 -23.05 34.02 5.46
C GLY A 207 -22.69 33.27 4.16
N ARG A 208 -21.75 33.80 3.36
CA ARG A 208 -21.12 33.09 2.25
C ARG A 208 -19.67 32.72 2.55
N LEU A 209 -18.96 33.61 3.24
CA LEU A 209 -17.67 33.33 3.86
C LEU A 209 -17.85 33.28 5.38
N THR A 210 -17.12 32.37 6.02
CA THR A 210 -17.11 32.20 7.47
C THR A 210 -15.70 32.24 7.99
N GLU A 211 -15.48 33.03 9.05
CA GLU A 211 -14.24 33.02 9.81
C GLU A 211 -14.38 32.04 10.98
N GLY A 212 -13.36 31.20 11.16
CA GLY A 212 -13.29 30.22 12.22
C GLY A 212 -11.88 30.13 12.83
N PRO A 213 -11.67 29.23 13.80
CA PRO A 213 -10.40 29.14 14.55
C PRO A 213 -9.19 28.78 13.67
N ASN A 214 -9.42 28.16 12.51
CA ASN A 214 -8.37 27.74 11.58
C ASN A 214 -8.25 28.66 10.36
N GLY A 215 -8.99 29.78 10.31
CA GLY A 215 -8.99 30.74 9.21
C GLY A 215 -10.34 30.88 8.54
N VAL A 216 -10.33 31.21 7.24
CA VAL A 216 -11.52 31.55 6.45
C VAL A 216 -11.95 30.36 5.60
N SER A 217 -13.26 30.12 5.51
CA SER A 217 -13.86 29.07 4.68
C SER A 217 -15.09 29.56 3.93
N PHE A 218 -15.50 28.83 2.89
CA PHE A 218 -16.81 29.01 2.27
C PHE A 218 -17.89 28.39 3.16
N ALA A 219 -19.02 29.08 3.31
CA ALA A 219 -20.19 28.55 4.02
C ALA A 219 -20.87 27.43 3.21
N ASP A 220 -20.84 27.53 1.88
CA ASP A 220 -21.26 26.49 0.95
C ASP A 220 -20.13 26.22 -0.04
N GLU A 221 -19.64 24.98 -0.06
CA GLU A 221 -18.59 24.54 -0.97
C GLU A 221 -19.00 24.62 -2.45
N LEU A 222 -20.29 24.82 -2.76
CA LEU A 222 -20.72 25.12 -4.13
C LEU A 222 -20.14 26.45 -4.65
N ASP A 223 -20.01 27.45 -3.78
CA ASP A 223 -19.41 28.74 -4.14
C ASP A 223 -17.89 28.58 -4.36
N ALA A 224 -17.23 27.73 -3.56
CA ALA A 224 -15.83 27.36 -3.76
C ALA A 224 -15.62 26.66 -5.12
N GLU A 225 -16.45 25.67 -5.46
CA GLU A 225 -16.38 24.96 -6.75
C GLU A 225 -16.55 25.91 -7.94
N ARG A 226 -17.50 26.86 -7.87
CA ARG A 226 -17.71 27.87 -8.92
C ARG A 226 -16.49 28.77 -9.10
N ALA A 227 -15.92 29.24 -7.99
CA ALA A 227 -14.73 30.08 -8.00
C ALA A 227 -13.50 29.32 -8.51
N ARG A 228 -13.35 28.04 -8.12
CA ARG A 228 -12.26 27.17 -8.60
C ARG A 228 -12.36 26.91 -10.10
N ASN A 229 -13.56 26.65 -10.61
CA ASN A 229 -13.81 26.43 -12.04
C ASN A 229 -13.65 27.70 -12.90
N HIS A 230 -13.57 28.88 -12.29
CA HIS A 230 -13.29 30.13 -12.98
C HIS A 230 -11.81 30.28 -13.33
N ALA A 231 -10.91 29.67 -12.54
CA ALA A 231 -9.48 29.64 -12.83
C ALA A 231 -9.18 28.62 -13.92
N ASP A 232 -8.37 28.98 -14.92
CA ASP A 232 -7.89 28.01 -15.89
C ASP A 232 -6.86 27.06 -15.26
N SER A 233 -6.66 25.90 -15.90
CA SER A 233 -5.80 24.84 -15.37
C SER A 233 -4.32 25.25 -15.27
N ALA A 234 -3.84 26.17 -16.10
CA ALA A 234 -2.45 26.63 -16.04
C ALA A 234 -2.24 27.57 -14.84
N THR A 235 -3.17 28.50 -14.60
CA THR A 235 -3.18 29.33 -13.40
C THR A 235 -3.28 28.49 -12.14
N ALA A 236 -4.21 27.52 -12.10
CA ALA A 236 -4.35 26.63 -10.95
C ALA A 236 -3.04 25.86 -10.66
N ARG A 237 -2.38 25.31 -11.69
CA ARG A 237 -1.09 24.62 -11.53
C ARG A 237 0.01 25.56 -11.03
N SER A 238 0.09 26.78 -11.56
CA SER A 238 1.05 27.79 -11.13
C SER A 238 0.86 28.19 -9.66
N VAL A 239 -0.39 28.32 -9.22
CA VAL A 239 -0.75 28.61 -7.82
C VAL A 239 -0.32 27.46 -6.91
N ASN A 240 -0.65 26.21 -7.27
CA ASN A 240 -0.24 25.02 -6.53
C ASN A 240 1.29 24.93 -6.38
N ARG A 241 2.02 25.18 -7.47
CA ARG A 241 3.50 25.20 -7.46
C ARG A 241 4.07 26.29 -6.55
N SER A 242 3.52 27.50 -6.63
CA SER A 242 3.96 28.64 -5.81
C SER A 242 3.69 28.39 -4.33
N LEU A 243 2.50 27.88 -4.00
CA LEU A 243 2.13 27.57 -2.63
C LEU A 243 2.92 26.39 -2.06
N PHE A 244 3.19 25.35 -2.86
CA PHE A 244 4.12 24.28 -2.48
C PHE A 244 5.50 24.85 -2.13
N ALA A 245 6.10 25.66 -3.01
CA ALA A 245 7.41 26.26 -2.75
C ALA A 245 7.43 27.15 -1.51
N TRP A 246 6.38 27.94 -1.29
CA TRP A 246 6.25 28.79 -0.10
C TRP A 246 6.13 27.96 1.18
N LEU A 247 5.26 26.94 1.19
CA LEU A 247 5.09 26.07 2.35
C LEU A 247 6.37 25.29 2.62
N TRP A 248 6.96 24.71 1.58
CA TRP A 248 8.20 23.94 1.65
C TRP A 248 9.35 24.76 2.24
N GLY A 249 9.52 26.01 1.79
CA GLY A 249 10.56 26.90 2.30
C GLY A 249 10.43 27.26 3.78
N ARG A 250 9.22 27.14 4.34
CA ARG A 250 8.90 27.50 5.73
C ARG A 250 8.72 26.31 6.67
N ARG A 251 8.94 25.09 6.19
CA ARG A 251 8.74 23.85 6.96
C ARG A 251 9.43 23.80 8.33
N GLY A 252 10.55 24.51 8.49
CA GLY A 252 11.25 24.64 9.77
C GLY A 252 10.50 25.46 10.83
N GLU A 253 9.56 26.33 10.44
CA GLU A 253 8.81 27.22 11.34
C GLU A 253 7.74 26.48 12.16
N TRP A 254 7.35 25.28 11.74
CA TRP A 254 6.20 24.54 12.30
C TRP A 254 6.61 23.29 13.09
N ARG A 255 7.89 23.16 13.43
CA ARG A 255 8.39 22.02 14.20
C ARG A 255 7.65 21.90 15.53
N HIS A 256 7.12 20.72 15.80
CA HIS A 256 6.41 20.41 17.02
C HIS A 256 6.51 18.90 17.32
N PRO A 257 6.69 18.47 18.59
CA PRO A 257 6.84 17.06 18.95
C PRO A 257 5.69 16.15 18.50
N ALA A 258 4.46 16.68 18.47
CA ALA A 258 3.28 15.95 17.97
C ALA A 258 3.02 16.10 16.45
N GLY A 259 3.94 16.72 15.71
CA GLY A 259 3.83 17.01 14.28
C GLY A 259 3.23 18.39 13.93
N TRP A 260 3.33 18.79 12.65
CA TRP A 260 2.97 20.15 12.20
C TRP A 260 1.53 20.55 12.49
N ALA A 261 0.58 19.61 12.52
CA ALA A 261 -0.82 19.93 12.81
C ALA A 261 -1.05 20.52 14.21
N ALA A 262 -0.12 20.30 15.13
CA ALA A 262 -0.15 20.84 16.49
C ALA A 262 0.56 22.20 16.63
N SER A 263 1.30 22.68 15.62
CA SER A 263 2.05 23.95 15.71
C SER A 263 1.21 25.21 15.49
N GLY A 264 -0.02 25.06 14.97
CA GLY A 264 -0.95 26.15 14.71
C GLY A 264 -1.72 25.97 13.40
N ALA A 265 -2.48 27.00 12.99
CA ALA A 265 -3.35 26.93 11.82
C ALA A 265 -2.58 26.71 10.51
N VAL A 266 -1.43 27.39 10.32
CA VAL A 266 -0.58 27.22 9.12
C VAL A 266 0.09 25.84 9.11
N GLY A 267 0.60 25.36 10.24
CA GLY A 267 1.17 24.01 10.34
C GLY A 267 0.15 22.91 10.07
N ARG A 268 -1.08 23.06 10.56
CA ARG A 268 -2.21 22.17 10.22
C ARG A 268 -2.54 22.18 8.74
N TYR A 269 -2.58 23.37 8.11
CA TYR A 269 -2.76 23.48 6.68
C TYR A 269 -1.62 22.76 5.93
N ALA A 270 -0.36 23.00 6.31
CA ALA A 270 0.80 22.36 5.69
C ALA A 270 0.73 20.83 5.79
N ALA A 271 0.46 20.28 6.99
CA ALA A 271 0.35 18.83 7.21
C ALA A 271 -0.69 18.16 6.29
N ARG A 272 -1.79 18.86 5.98
CA ARG A 272 -2.94 18.29 5.27
C ARG A 272 -3.04 18.65 3.79
N ALA A 273 -2.40 19.73 3.36
CA ALA A 273 -2.53 20.26 2.00
C ALA A 273 -1.22 20.26 1.20
N LEU A 274 -0.04 20.21 1.86
CA LEU A 274 1.24 20.32 1.16
C LEU A 274 1.42 19.23 0.10
N ALA A 275 1.10 17.97 0.44
CA ALA A 275 1.20 16.85 -0.48
C ALA A 275 0.28 17.02 -1.71
N MET A 276 -0.95 17.51 -1.49
CA MET A 276 -1.91 17.74 -2.58
C MET A 276 -1.46 18.90 -3.49
N HIS A 277 -0.94 19.99 -2.93
CA HIS A 277 -0.34 21.07 -3.72
C HIS A 277 0.86 20.55 -4.54
N ALA A 278 1.69 19.67 -3.97
CA ALA A 278 2.80 19.05 -4.67
C ALA A 278 2.32 18.17 -5.84
N ALA A 279 1.30 17.32 -5.62
CA ALA A 279 0.69 16.48 -6.63
C ALA A 279 0.09 17.28 -7.80
N LEU A 280 -0.59 18.39 -7.50
CA LEU A 280 -1.23 19.25 -8.51
C LEU A 280 -0.26 20.19 -9.24
N ALA A 281 0.93 20.45 -8.68
CA ALA A 281 1.92 21.37 -9.25
C ALA A 281 2.64 20.79 -10.48
N GLY A 282 2.75 19.46 -10.59
CA GLY A 282 3.57 18.80 -11.60
C GLY A 282 5.06 19.10 -11.40
N ASP A 283 5.74 19.56 -12.46
CA ASP A 283 7.19 19.85 -12.44
C ASP A 283 7.61 20.80 -11.32
N SER A 284 8.75 20.51 -10.70
CA SER A 284 9.33 21.34 -9.64
C SER A 284 10.11 22.54 -10.18
N PRO A 285 9.98 23.72 -9.54
CA PRO A 285 10.87 24.86 -9.80
C PRO A 285 12.18 24.80 -8.99
N LEU A 286 12.35 23.82 -8.09
CA LEU A 286 13.46 23.73 -7.13
C LEU A 286 14.63 22.87 -7.61
N GLU A 287 14.45 22.05 -8.65
CA GLU A 287 15.51 21.19 -9.21
C GLU A 287 15.74 21.46 -10.69
N GLU A 288 17.02 21.48 -11.08
CA GLU A 288 17.44 21.53 -12.49
C GLU A 288 17.23 20.18 -13.21
N ALA A 289 17.03 19.09 -12.48
CA ALA A 289 17.03 17.70 -12.97
C ALA A 289 15.65 17.13 -13.37
N GLY A 290 14.57 17.93 -13.34
CA GLY A 290 13.27 17.52 -13.87
C GLY A 290 12.39 16.66 -12.96
N ALA A 291 12.69 16.53 -11.66
CA ALA A 291 11.77 15.92 -10.70
C ALA A 291 10.53 16.80 -10.47
N GLY A 292 9.36 16.18 -10.28
CA GLY A 292 8.15 16.89 -9.89
C GLY A 292 8.16 17.32 -8.42
N CYS A 293 7.27 18.25 -8.05
CA CYS A 293 7.14 18.70 -6.66
C CYS A 293 6.78 17.55 -5.72
N PHE A 294 6.00 16.56 -6.19
CA PHE A 294 5.57 15.43 -5.38
C PHE A 294 6.73 14.48 -5.09
N GLU A 295 7.56 14.18 -6.10
CA GLU A 295 8.77 13.36 -5.96
C GLU A 295 9.76 13.98 -4.96
N LEU A 296 9.95 15.30 -5.02
CA LEU A 296 10.75 16.03 -4.03
C LEU A 296 10.22 15.90 -2.62
N LEU A 297 8.91 15.96 -2.46
CA LEU A 297 8.26 15.86 -1.17
C LEU A 297 8.46 14.47 -0.56
N ILE A 298 8.20 13.41 -1.34
CA ILE A 298 8.26 12.04 -0.82
C ILE A 298 9.69 11.57 -0.53
N ALA A 299 10.69 12.17 -1.17
CA ALA A 299 12.11 11.93 -0.93
C ALA A 299 12.62 12.53 0.41
N ASP A 300 11.92 13.52 0.99
CA ASP A 300 12.31 14.13 2.27
C ASP A 300 11.59 13.50 3.46
N GLY A 301 12.21 12.47 4.05
CA GLY A 301 11.66 11.77 5.22
C GLY A 301 11.34 12.67 6.41
N ALA A 302 12.07 13.77 6.60
CA ALA A 302 11.78 14.73 7.66
C ALA A 302 10.43 15.44 7.46
N THR A 303 10.08 15.75 6.21
CA THR A 303 8.81 16.37 5.84
C THR A 303 7.66 15.37 5.84
N VAL A 304 7.86 14.19 5.25
CA VAL A 304 6.80 13.18 5.14
C VAL A 304 6.36 12.68 6.52
N ALA A 305 7.28 12.64 7.49
CA ALA A 305 6.95 12.32 8.88
C ALA A 305 5.89 13.26 9.49
N HIS A 306 5.63 14.44 8.93
CA HIS A 306 4.59 15.39 9.37
C HIS A 306 3.29 15.36 8.55
N ILE A 307 3.23 14.54 7.50
CA ILE A 307 2.06 14.39 6.63
C ILE A 307 1.29 13.13 7.08
N PRO A 308 -0.02 13.19 7.35
CA PRO A 308 -0.78 11.99 7.72
C PRO A 308 -0.81 10.94 6.61
N GLN A 309 -0.82 9.65 6.98
CA GLN A 309 -0.78 8.52 6.03
C GLN A 309 -1.83 8.62 4.91
N LEU A 310 -3.11 8.83 5.26
CA LEU A 310 -4.18 8.95 4.25
C LEU A 310 -4.02 10.20 3.36
N THR A 311 -3.55 11.31 3.92
CA THR A 311 -3.27 12.53 3.13
C THR A 311 -2.18 12.27 2.10
N LEU A 312 -1.14 11.52 2.47
CA LEU A 312 -0.06 11.14 1.56
C LEU A 312 -0.58 10.24 0.43
N LEU A 313 -1.39 9.24 0.76
CA LEU A 313 -1.96 8.30 -0.22
C LEU A 313 -2.94 8.98 -1.18
N ASP A 314 -3.79 9.87 -0.67
CA ASP A 314 -4.73 10.65 -1.48
C ASP A 314 -3.99 11.55 -2.49
N ALA A 315 -2.96 12.26 -2.04
CA ALA A 315 -2.12 13.05 -2.92
C ALA A 315 -1.35 12.20 -3.94
N ALA A 316 -0.83 11.04 -3.54
CA ALA A 316 -0.15 10.12 -4.46
C ALA A 316 -1.09 9.61 -5.56
N ALA A 317 -2.33 9.27 -5.20
CA ALA A 317 -3.34 8.84 -6.17
C ALA A 317 -3.66 9.95 -7.18
N VAL A 318 -3.73 11.21 -6.74
CA VAL A 318 -3.89 12.37 -7.64
C VAL A 318 -2.66 12.57 -8.54
N ALA A 319 -1.45 12.38 -8.02
CA ALA A 319 -0.22 12.45 -8.78
C ALA A 319 -0.03 11.27 -9.77
N GLY A 320 -0.80 10.18 -9.59
CA GLY A 320 -0.58 8.93 -10.31
C GLY A 320 0.67 8.16 -9.86
N TYR A 321 1.19 8.48 -8.67
CA TYR A 321 2.41 7.87 -8.12
C TYR A 321 2.09 6.59 -7.35
N LYS A 322 2.76 5.49 -7.68
CA LYS A 322 2.53 4.15 -7.08
C LYS A 322 3.81 3.48 -6.56
N GLY A 323 4.94 4.20 -6.54
CA GLY A 323 6.24 3.62 -6.24
C GLY A 323 6.34 3.04 -4.82
N GLY A 324 6.55 1.72 -4.75
CA GLY A 324 6.75 0.94 -3.52
C GLY A 324 7.96 1.38 -2.70
N ASP A 325 9.05 1.75 -3.36
CA ASP A 325 10.33 2.17 -2.76
C ASP A 325 10.35 3.58 -2.15
N SER A 326 9.21 4.02 -1.65
CA SER A 326 9.02 5.35 -1.07
C SER A 326 8.08 5.29 0.13
N ALA A 327 7.98 6.40 0.87
CA ALA A 327 6.99 6.52 1.94
C ALA A 327 5.53 6.34 1.47
N VAL A 328 5.23 6.58 0.19
CA VAL A 328 3.92 6.29 -0.39
C VAL A 328 3.68 4.78 -0.44
N GLY A 329 4.68 4.04 -0.93
CA GLY A 329 4.66 2.58 -0.94
C GLY A 329 4.54 2.01 0.46
N TYR A 330 5.28 2.54 1.43
CA TYR A 330 5.17 2.13 2.83
C TYR A 330 3.75 2.36 3.36
N ALA A 331 3.18 3.54 3.12
CA ALA A 331 1.82 3.87 3.53
C ALA A 331 0.79 2.91 2.92
N ALA A 332 0.94 2.55 1.65
CA ALA A 332 0.02 1.68 0.92
C ALA A 332 0.13 0.23 1.38
N HIS A 333 1.35 -0.32 1.45
CA HIS A 333 1.57 -1.71 1.89
C HIS A 333 1.20 -1.93 3.35
N LEU A 334 1.39 -0.92 4.22
CA LEU A 334 0.88 -0.98 5.60
C LEU A 334 -0.66 -0.95 5.62
N LEU A 335 -1.29 -0.13 4.78
CA LEU A 335 -2.75 -0.11 4.66
C LEU A 335 -3.31 -1.45 4.16
N ASP A 336 -2.65 -2.09 3.19
CA ASP A 336 -3.00 -3.44 2.70
C ASP A 336 -2.81 -4.52 3.77
N ARG A 337 -2.05 -4.23 4.83
CA ARG A 337 -1.86 -5.05 6.04
C ARG A 337 -2.84 -4.71 7.16
N ASP A 338 -3.89 -3.99 6.85
CA ASP A 338 -4.88 -3.45 7.77
C ASP A 338 -4.30 -2.50 8.84
N LEU A 339 -3.17 -1.86 8.54
CA LEU A 339 -2.51 -0.91 9.42
C LEU A 339 -2.78 0.54 8.99
N LEU A 340 -3.96 1.05 9.40
CA LEU A 340 -4.24 2.49 9.35
C LEU A 340 -3.68 3.19 10.59
N ILE A 341 -2.57 3.90 10.45
CA ILE A 341 -1.88 4.53 11.56
C ILE A 341 -2.51 5.88 11.89
N GLU A 342 -3.27 5.96 13.00
CA GLU A 342 -4.12 7.12 13.28
C GLU A 342 -3.36 8.34 13.84
N THR A 343 -2.24 8.12 14.54
CA THR A 343 -1.48 9.22 15.15
C THR A 343 -0.21 9.55 14.36
N GLN A 344 0.13 10.83 14.30
CA GLN A 344 1.31 11.30 13.58
C GLN A 344 2.63 10.71 14.12
N ALA A 345 2.73 10.52 15.44
CA ALA A 345 3.94 10.01 16.08
C ALA A 345 4.18 8.52 15.78
N HIS A 346 3.13 7.70 15.81
CA HIS A 346 3.20 6.31 15.38
C HIS A 346 3.50 6.22 13.88
N TRP A 347 2.91 7.08 13.05
CA TRP A 347 3.21 7.09 11.62
C TRP A 347 4.69 7.37 11.35
N ALA A 348 5.29 8.33 12.04
CA ALA A 348 6.73 8.59 11.96
C ALA A 348 7.57 7.37 12.42
N SER A 349 7.12 6.64 13.43
CA SER A 349 7.80 5.43 13.92
C SER A 349 7.75 4.29 12.89
N TRP A 350 6.59 4.09 12.24
CA TRP A 350 6.43 3.13 11.15
C TRP A 350 7.25 3.50 9.92
N LEU A 351 7.30 4.77 9.52
CA LEU A 351 8.19 5.25 8.46
C LEU A 351 9.64 4.91 8.79
N HIS A 352 10.07 5.16 10.03
CA HIS A 352 11.42 4.86 10.47
C HIS A 352 11.74 3.36 10.41
N LEU A 353 10.84 2.48 10.88
CA LEU A 353 10.99 1.02 10.76
C LEU A 353 11.07 0.57 9.31
N MET A 354 10.15 1.01 8.45
CA MET A 354 10.13 0.64 7.03
C MET A 354 11.43 1.07 6.32
N SER A 355 11.95 2.26 6.63
CA SER A 355 13.23 2.72 6.09
C SER A 355 14.41 1.92 6.60
N VAL A 356 14.47 1.57 7.90
CA VAL A 356 15.54 0.72 8.45
C VAL A 356 15.49 -0.68 7.85
N ALA A 357 14.30 -1.28 7.73
CA ALA A 357 14.12 -2.61 7.14
C ALA A 357 14.55 -2.65 5.66
N ARG A 358 14.31 -1.57 4.92
CA ARG A 358 14.77 -1.41 3.54
C ARG A 358 16.27 -1.10 3.42
N GLY A 359 16.94 -0.73 4.51
CA GLY A 359 18.34 -0.30 4.49
C GLY A 359 18.55 1.16 4.05
N ASP A 360 17.52 2.01 4.10
CA ASP A 360 17.62 3.43 3.78
C ASP A 360 17.97 4.25 5.03
N GLU A 361 19.24 4.21 5.41
CA GLU A 361 19.75 4.91 6.60
C GLU A 361 19.58 6.43 6.50
N ALA A 362 19.69 7.01 5.30
CA ALA A 362 19.55 8.44 5.09
C ALA A 362 18.11 8.89 5.37
N TYR A 363 17.13 8.16 4.84
CA TYR A 363 15.71 8.45 5.08
C TYR A 363 15.31 8.15 6.52
N ALA A 364 15.76 7.03 7.08
CA ALA A 364 15.54 6.69 8.49
C ALA A 364 16.08 7.79 9.42
N GLY A 365 17.29 8.29 9.14
CA GLY A 365 17.90 9.40 9.86
C GLY A 365 17.14 10.72 9.67
N ALA A 366 16.60 11.00 8.49
CA ALA A 366 15.77 12.18 8.24
C ALA A 366 14.46 12.15 9.06
N VAL A 367 13.81 10.99 9.15
CA VAL A 367 12.59 10.79 9.97
C VAL A 367 12.88 11.04 11.45
N LEU A 368 13.99 10.50 11.99
CA LEU A 368 14.43 10.75 13.37
C LEU A 368 14.70 12.24 13.63
N ASN A 369 15.21 12.97 12.63
CA ASN A 369 15.52 14.40 12.72
C ASN A 369 14.34 15.33 12.36
N SER A 370 13.14 14.78 12.12
CA SER A 370 11.92 15.56 11.86
C SER A 370 11.54 16.48 13.02
N GLY A 371 11.89 16.09 14.25
CA GLY A 371 11.49 16.78 15.48
C GLY A 371 10.15 16.33 16.03
N ILE A 372 9.58 15.23 15.51
CA ILE A 372 8.49 14.49 16.16
C ILE A 372 9.09 13.63 17.28
N ASP A 373 8.36 13.52 18.38
CA ASP A 373 8.68 12.58 19.46
C ASP A 373 8.14 11.20 19.08
N LEU A 374 9.04 10.31 18.65
CA LEU A 374 8.67 8.96 18.25
C LEU A 374 8.40 8.10 19.50
N PRO A 375 7.20 7.51 19.67
CA PRO A 375 6.90 6.63 20.79
C PRO A 375 7.81 5.39 20.84
N TRP A 376 8.37 5.00 19.71
CA TRP A 376 9.39 3.96 19.60
C TRP A 376 10.26 4.16 18.37
N GLN A 377 11.48 3.65 18.42
CA GLN A 377 12.45 3.74 17.33
C GLN A 377 12.98 2.36 16.98
N CYS A 378 13.19 2.09 15.69
CA CYS A 378 13.76 0.83 15.25
C CYS A 378 15.26 0.82 15.59
N ALA A 379 15.69 -0.15 16.40
CA ALA A 379 17.11 -0.34 16.71
C ALA A 379 17.81 -1.10 15.58
N TRP A 380 17.18 -2.15 15.07
CA TRP A 380 17.63 -2.96 13.95
C TRP A 380 16.47 -3.79 13.40
N ALA A 381 16.56 -4.23 12.15
CA ALA A 381 15.54 -5.05 11.49
C ALA A 381 16.18 -6.20 10.71
N ARG A 382 15.76 -7.43 11.02
CA ARG A 382 15.94 -8.63 10.20
C ARG A 382 14.57 -9.09 9.74
N TRP A 383 13.89 -8.15 9.09
CA TRP A 383 12.47 -8.21 8.81
C TRP A 383 12.22 -7.80 7.37
N ARG A 384 11.39 -8.58 6.69
CA ARG A 384 10.92 -8.37 5.34
C ARG A 384 9.70 -7.45 5.40
N PRO A 385 9.80 -6.18 4.96
CA PRO A 385 8.68 -5.27 5.04
C PRO A 385 7.54 -5.70 4.10
N PRO A 386 6.28 -5.35 4.39
CA PRO A 386 5.15 -5.60 3.49
C PRO A 386 5.41 -5.05 2.10
N GLY A 387 5.15 -5.87 1.08
CA GLY A 387 5.42 -5.50 -0.31
C GLY A 387 6.83 -5.79 -0.80
N ALA A 388 7.72 -6.27 0.07
CA ALA A 388 9.07 -6.67 -0.31
C ALA A 388 9.08 -7.80 -1.34
N LEU A 389 9.73 -7.57 -2.47
CA LEU A 389 10.01 -8.58 -3.49
C LEU A 389 11.44 -8.40 -4.00
N HIS A 390 12.39 -8.94 -3.25
CA HIS A 390 13.81 -8.95 -3.61
C HIS A 390 14.52 -10.11 -2.90
N PRO A 391 15.54 -10.73 -3.52
CA PRO A 391 16.30 -11.84 -2.93
C PRO A 391 16.91 -11.51 -1.57
N ASP A 392 17.43 -10.29 -1.40
CA ASP A 392 18.01 -9.83 -0.14
C ASP A 392 17.01 -9.83 1.03
N PHE A 393 15.70 -9.86 0.75
CA PHE A 393 14.65 -9.99 1.77
C PHE A 393 14.28 -11.45 2.09
N LEU A 394 14.91 -12.44 1.44
CA LEU A 394 14.72 -13.86 1.77
C LEU A 394 15.56 -14.28 2.98
N ASP A 395 16.66 -13.58 3.26
CA ASP A 395 17.54 -13.88 4.39
C ASP A 395 16.99 -13.31 5.73
N VAL A 396 15.76 -13.69 6.06
CA VAL A 396 15.07 -13.29 7.29
C VAL A 396 14.76 -14.52 8.16
N PRO A 397 15.04 -14.45 9.48
CA PRO A 397 14.78 -15.56 10.40
C PRO A 397 13.27 -15.76 10.65
N PRO A 398 12.70 -16.94 10.43
CA PRO A 398 11.34 -17.23 10.87
C PRO A 398 11.25 -17.08 12.40
N ALA A 399 10.30 -16.27 12.86
CA ALA A 399 10.11 -15.91 14.26
C ALA A 399 8.65 -16.09 14.69
N PHE A 400 8.21 -17.35 14.68
CA PHE A 400 6.88 -17.73 15.17
C PHE A 400 6.84 -17.73 16.70
N GLU A 401 7.93 -18.16 17.32
CA GLU A 401 8.16 -18.09 18.76
C GLU A 401 9.55 -17.48 19.02
N LEU A 402 9.68 -16.76 20.14
CA LEU A 402 10.94 -16.20 20.60
C LEU A 402 11.27 -16.67 22.00
N THR A 403 12.54 -17.00 22.23
CA THR A 403 13.05 -17.34 23.56
C THR A 403 14.27 -16.50 23.89
N GLU A 404 14.30 -15.91 25.07
CA GLU A 404 15.46 -15.19 25.55
C GLU A 404 16.57 -16.17 25.97
N VAL A 405 17.77 -16.00 25.42
CA VAL A 405 18.91 -16.91 25.62
C VAL A 405 20.21 -16.14 25.80
N PHE A 406 21.24 -16.84 26.24
CA PHE A 406 22.61 -16.36 26.26
C PHE A 406 23.47 -17.26 25.38
N TRP A 407 24.18 -16.66 24.42
CA TRP A 407 25.14 -17.35 23.56
C TRP A 407 26.56 -17.05 24.03
N ASN A 408 27.23 -18.02 24.65
CA ASN A 408 28.55 -17.83 25.25
C ASN A 408 28.61 -16.60 26.20
N GLY A 409 27.52 -16.37 26.94
CA GLY A 409 27.37 -15.22 27.85
C GLY A 409 26.88 -13.92 27.21
N THR A 410 26.73 -13.86 25.88
CA THR A 410 26.15 -12.72 25.16
C THR A 410 24.64 -12.81 25.16
N HIS A 411 23.96 -11.72 25.51
CA HIS A 411 22.50 -11.65 25.54
C HIS A 411 21.89 -11.70 24.14
N ALA A 412 21.03 -12.69 23.91
CA ALA A 412 20.52 -13.04 22.60
C ALA A 412 19.06 -13.49 22.65
N VAL A 413 18.46 -13.63 21.47
CA VAL A 413 17.15 -14.19 21.25
C VAL A 413 17.28 -15.39 20.31
N ALA A 414 16.66 -16.49 20.69
CA ALA A 414 16.46 -17.66 19.84
C ALA A 414 15.14 -17.50 19.08
N SER A 415 15.21 -17.69 17.76
CA SER A 415 14.07 -17.68 16.85
C SER A 415 13.66 -19.12 16.55
N LEU A 416 12.37 -19.43 16.71
CA LEU A 416 11.86 -20.77 16.53
C LEU A 416 10.71 -20.81 15.52
N TRP A 417 10.62 -21.96 14.85
CA TRP A 417 9.46 -22.36 14.03
C TRP A 417 8.25 -22.70 14.93
N GLU A 418 7.06 -22.77 14.33
CA GLU A 418 5.81 -23.11 15.03
C GLU A 418 5.86 -24.49 15.72
N ASP A 419 6.62 -25.43 15.15
CA ASP A 419 6.84 -26.77 15.73
C ASP A 419 7.86 -26.79 16.88
N GLY A 420 8.38 -25.63 17.28
CA GLY A 420 9.40 -25.47 18.32
C GLY A 420 10.82 -25.75 17.85
N THR A 421 11.05 -25.91 16.55
CA THR A 421 12.40 -26.10 16.01
C THR A 421 13.19 -24.80 16.05
N LEU A 422 14.37 -24.84 16.68
CA LEU A 422 15.31 -23.72 16.67
C LEU A 422 15.83 -23.46 15.24
N ASP A 423 15.69 -22.22 14.79
CA ASP A 423 16.17 -21.77 13.49
C ASP A 423 17.50 -21.01 13.60
N SER A 424 17.52 -19.99 14.46
CA SER A 424 18.64 -19.04 14.54
C SER A 424 18.70 -18.31 15.88
N VAL A 425 19.87 -17.75 16.19
CA VAL A 425 20.16 -17.00 17.42
C VAL A 425 20.75 -15.64 17.08
N TRP A 426 20.18 -14.58 17.66
CA TRP A 426 20.47 -13.19 17.30
C TRP A 426 20.79 -12.34 18.52
N THR A 427 21.77 -11.44 18.43
CA THR A 427 22.05 -10.50 19.53
C THR A 427 20.87 -9.56 19.77
N VAL A 428 20.51 -9.31 21.03
CA VAL A 428 19.46 -8.33 21.37
C VAL A 428 19.88 -6.90 21.00
N SER A 429 21.14 -6.54 21.21
CA SER A 429 21.62 -5.16 21.06
C SER A 429 21.75 -4.69 19.61
N GLY A 430 22.06 -5.59 18.67
CA GLY A 430 22.44 -5.21 17.30
C GLY A 430 21.88 -6.07 16.18
N GLY A 431 21.11 -7.13 16.48
CA GLY A 431 20.57 -8.01 15.44
C GLY A 431 21.64 -8.74 14.61
N GLU A 432 22.82 -8.98 15.19
CA GLU A 432 23.86 -9.82 14.61
C GLU A 432 23.48 -11.30 14.75
N CYS A 433 23.63 -12.07 13.66
CA CYS A 433 23.41 -13.52 13.68
C CYS A 433 24.59 -14.19 14.39
N LEU A 434 24.33 -14.85 15.51
CA LEU A 434 25.33 -15.61 16.25
C LEU A 434 25.37 -17.07 15.81
N TRP A 435 24.21 -17.61 15.39
CA TRP A 435 24.08 -18.98 14.93
C TRP A 435 22.85 -19.13 14.03
N ARG A 436 22.95 -20.00 13.03
CA ARG A 436 21.85 -20.35 12.13
C ARG A 436 21.97 -21.80 11.69
N ARG A 437 20.84 -22.50 11.66
CA ARG A 437 20.75 -23.92 11.30
C ARG A 437 21.27 -24.25 9.89
N SER A 438 21.13 -23.34 8.92
CA SER A 438 21.64 -23.54 7.56
C SER A 438 23.17 -23.52 7.48
N ASP A 439 23.82 -22.85 8.43
CA ASP A 439 25.23 -22.48 8.35
C ASP A 439 26.09 -23.28 9.34
N SER A 440 25.46 -23.90 10.35
CA SER A 440 26.14 -24.59 11.45
C SER A 440 25.37 -25.83 11.93
N THR A 441 26.02 -26.61 12.78
CA THR A 441 25.49 -27.84 13.40
C THR A 441 24.72 -27.55 14.68
N LEU A 442 23.83 -28.45 15.05
CA LEU A 442 23.04 -28.32 16.27
C LEU A 442 23.89 -28.50 17.53
N GLU A 443 24.93 -29.34 17.47
CA GLU A 443 25.84 -29.57 18.58
C GLU A 443 26.54 -28.28 19.03
N GLU A 444 26.97 -27.45 18.07
CA GLU A 444 27.55 -26.13 18.36
C GLU A 444 26.58 -25.20 19.09
N ALA A 445 25.29 -25.27 18.75
CA ALA A 445 24.26 -24.49 19.41
C ALA A 445 24.10 -24.91 20.88
N LEU A 446 24.00 -26.21 21.15
CA LEU A 446 23.80 -26.73 22.50
C LEU A 446 25.00 -26.42 23.42
N ASP A 447 26.23 -26.49 22.90
CA ASP A 447 27.44 -26.17 23.67
C ASP A 447 27.55 -24.68 24.04
N SER A 448 26.89 -23.80 23.27
CA SER A 448 26.98 -22.34 23.42
C SER A 448 25.79 -21.71 24.15
N LEU A 449 24.64 -22.40 24.20
CA LEU A 449 23.38 -21.86 24.69
C LEU A 449 23.20 -22.03 26.21
N ALA A 450 22.75 -20.96 26.85
CA ALA A 450 22.21 -20.97 28.20
C ALA A 450 20.87 -20.22 28.26
N LEU A 451 19.97 -20.68 29.12
CA LEU A 451 18.69 -20.01 29.36
C LEU A 451 18.85 -18.90 30.38
N ARG A 452 17.96 -17.90 30.32
CA ARG A 452 17.89 -16.83 31.32
C ARG A 452 17.53 -17.40 32.69
N ASP A 453 18.23 -16.94 33.71
CA ASP A 453 17.88 -17.14 35.11
C ASP A 453 16.83 -16.08 35.53
N GLU A 454 15.66 -16.53 36.00
CA GLU A 454 14.54 -15.62 36.31
C GLU A 454 14.84 -14.70 37.51
N ASP A 455 15.64 -15.15 38.48
CA ASP A 455 15.95 -14.41 39.71
C ASP A 455 17.00 -13.31 39.47
N THR A 456 18.00 -13.60 38.63
CA THR A 456 19.14 -12.71 38.39
C THR A 456 19.08 -11.98 37.05
N GLY A 457 18.28 -12.45 36.10
CA GLY A 457 18.22 -11.94 34.73
C GLY A 457 19.48 -12.20 33.90
N ALA A 458 20.40 -13.02 34.39
CA ALA A 458 21.66 -13.35 33.74
C ALA A 458 21.64 -14.75 33.09
N ALA A 459 22.76 -15.17 32.50
CA ALA A 459 22.94 -16.54 32.03
C ALA A 459 22.77 -17.53 33.20
N GLY A 460 21.78 -18.41 33.08
CA GLY A 460 21.40 -19.41 34.08
C GLY A 460 21.85 -20.81 33.71
N ARG A 461 20.89 -21.70 33.45
CA ARG A 461 21.16 -23.12 33.15
C ARG A 461 21.63 -23.32 31.71
N PRO A 462 22.64 -24.16 31.44
CA PRO A 462 23.01 -24.55 30.08
C PRO A 462 21.87 -25.35 29.42
N VAL A 463 21.76 -25.25 28.10
CA VAL A 463 20.81 -26.02 27.30
C VAL A 463 21.41 -27.40 27.01
N HIS A 464 20.66 -28.48 27.23
CA HIS A 464 21.11 -29.84 26.94
C HIS A 464 20.38 -30.46 25.75
N GLU A 465 19.14 -30.05 25.52
CA GLU A 465 18.36 -30.41 24.34
C GLU A 465 17.52 -29.22 23.86
N LEU A 466 17.18 -29.18 22.56
CA LEU A 466 16.37 -28.10 21.98
C LEU A 466 15.03 -27.89 22.68
N ARG A 467 14.49 -28.98 23.24
CA ARG A 467 13.26 -28.94 24.02
C ARG A 467 13.37 -28.00 25.21
N ASP A 468 14.54 -27.84 25.81
CA ASP A 468 14.75 -26.89 26.92
C ASP A 468 14.49 -25.44 26.48
N VAL A 469 14.83 -25.10 25.24
CA VAL A 469 14.59 -23.78 24.64
C VAL A 469 13.11 -23.60 24.37
N TYR A 470 12.46 -24.59 23.75
CA TYR A 470 11.03 -24.54 23.47
C TYR A 470 10.18 -24.46 24.75
N GLU A 471 10.54 -25.20 25.79
CA GLU A 471 9.84 -25.13 27.09
C GLU A 471 10.04 -23.79 27.81
N ALA A 472 11.07 -23.02 27.42
CA ALA A 472 11.35 -21.68 27.93
C ALA A 472 10.76 -20.56 27.07
N VAL A 473 10.01 -20.89 26.00
CA VAL A 473 9.28 -19.91 25.20
C VAL A 473 8.40 -19.08 26.12
N ALA A 474 8.48 -17.77 25.97
CA ALA A 474 7.71 -16.84 26.79
C ALA A 474 6.21 -17.16 26.68
N SER A 475 5.54 -17.33 27.82
CA SER A 475 4.08 -17.49 27.86
C SER A 475 3.41 -16.15 27.51
N GLY A 476 3.32 -15.84 26.23
CA GLY A 476 2.57 -14.70 25.69
C GLY A 476 1.25 -15.16 25.04
N PRO A 477 0.33 -14.24 24.70
CA PRO A 477 -0.75 -14.60 23.79
C PRO A 477 -0.12 -15.10 22.49
N HIS A 478 -0.17 -16.41 22.27
CA HIS A 478 -0.04 -16.96 20.92
C HIS A 478 -1.22 -16.40 20.11
N PHE A 479 -0.94 -15.86 18.92
CA PHE A 479 -1.80 -15.72 17.73
C PHE A 479 -1.89 -14.31 17.08
N TYR A 480 -2.04 -14.33 15.74
CA TYR A 480 -3.03 -13.64 14.87
C TYR A 480 -2.53 -12.75 13.69
N PRO A 481 -3.38 -12.53 12.65
CA PRO A 481 -3.01 -12.37 11.24
C PRO A 481 -2.79 -10.91 10.83
N SER A 482 -2.11 -10.14 11.66
CA SER A 482 -1.61 -8.82 11.31
C SER A 482 -0.19 -8.67 11.85
N LEU A 483 0.57 -7.75 11.28
CA LEU A 483 2.00 -7.52 11.55
C LEU A 483 2.36 -7.19 13.02
N VAL A 484 1.38 -7.20 13.93
CA VAL A 484 1.35 -6.43 15.17
C VAL A 484 0.96 -7.28 16.41
N ALA A 485 0.79 -8.60 16.25
CA ALA A 485 0.56 -9.51 17.37
C ALA A 485 1.59 -10.64 17.35
N THR A 486 2.78 -10.37 17.90
CA THR A 486 3.94 -11.25 17.74
C THR A 486 4.62 -11.55 19.08
N PRO A 487 5.31 -12.71 19.22
CA PRO A 487 6.10 -12.98 20.40
C PRO A 487 7.08 -11.81 20.61
N SER A 488 7.27 -11.41 21.87
CA SER A 488 8.17 -10.33 22.20
C SER A 488 9.08 -10.70 23.37
N ILE A 489 10.34 -10.25 23.29
CA ILE A 489 11.31 -10.33 24.37
C ILE A 489 11.65 -8.91 24.79
N VAL A 490 11.47 -8.60 26.07
CA VAL A 490 11.84 -7.32 26.67
C VAL A 490 13.18 -7.46 27.39
N ALA A 491 14.17 -6.73 26.90
CA ALA A 491 15.53 -6.75 27.39
C ALA A 491 16.05 -5.31 27.51
N ASP A 492 16.28 -4.86 28.75
CA ASP A 492 16.60 -3.47 29.06
C ASP A 492 15.59 -2.48 28.46
N ARG A 493 16.01 -1.66 27.48
CA ARG A 493 15.16 -0.70 26.76
C ARG A 493 14.75 -1.18 25.37
N THR A 494 15.10 -2.40 25.03
CA THR A 494 14.90 -2.99 23.71
C THR A 494 13.81 -4.04 23.79
N VAL A 495 12.86 -3.97 22.88
CA VAL A 495 11.84 -4.98 22.68
C VAL A 495 12.12 -5.64 21.34
N VAL A 496 12.43 -6.94 21.35
CA VAL A 496 12.54 -7.73 20.12
C VAL A 496 11.19 -8.33 19.82
N LEU A 497 10.73 -8.18 18.58
CA LEU A 497 9.41 -8.60 18.10
C LEU A 497 9.60 -9.60 16.96
N GLY A 498 8.91 -10.74 17.04
CA GLY A 498 8.76 -11.62 15.89
C GLY A 498 7.82 -11.00 14.85
N SER A 499 7.76 -11.57 13.66
CA SER A 499 6.73 -11.29 12.64
C SER A 499 6.33 -12.58 11.93
N GLY A 500 6.48 -13.73 12.62
CA GLY A 500 6.35 -15.06 12.06
C GLY A 500 7.31 -15.27 10.90
N PRO A 501 6.82 -15.58 9.70
CA PRO A 501 7.65 -15.85 8.52
C PRO A 501 8.37 -14.62 7.96
N GLU A 502 7.98 -13.41 8.37
CA GLU A 502 8.54 -12.18 7.81
C GLU A 502 9.83 -11.74 8.49
N GLY A 503 10.26 -12.40 9.57
CA GLY A 503 11.48 -12.03 10.26
C GLY A 503 11.24 -11.57 11.68
N LEU A 504 12.23 -10.89 12.23
CA LEU A 504 12.16 -10.25 13.53
C LEU A 504 12.90 -8.90 13.52
N PHE A 505 12.46 -7.97 14.36
CA PHE A 505 13.05 -6.64 14.47
C PHE A 505 13.04 -6.19 15.92
N ALA A 506 13.87 -5.20 16.24
CA ALA A 506 13.93 -4.63 17.58
C ALA A 506 13.57 -3.16 17.58
N ILE A 507 12.80 -2.77 18.59
CA ILE A 507 12.46 -1.38 18.86
C ILE A 507 13.00 -0.95 20.22
N THR A 508 13.25 0.34 20.37
CA THR A 508 13.48 0.99 21.65
C THR A 508 12.29 1.86 22.01
N THR A 509 11.84 1.79 23.27
CA THR A 509 10.69 2.57 23.75
C THR A 509 10.85 2.96 25.22
N SER A 510 10.10 3.96 25.67
CA SER A 510 10.04 4.42 27.05
C SER A 510 8.66 5.02 27.37
N PRO A 511 7.86 4.46 28.29
CA PRO A 511 8.14 3.31 29.16
C PRO A 511 7.91 1.94 28.49
N LEU A 512 8.57 0.91 29.01
CA LEU A 512 8.53 -0.48 28.49
C LEU A 512 7.23 -1.24 28.83
N ASP A 513 6.41 -0.68 29.72
CA ASP A 513 5.20 -1.32 30.23
C ASP A 513 4.01 -1.26 29.24
N ASP A 514 4.17 -0.58 28.09
CA ASP A 514 3.13 -0.40 27.07
C ASP A 514 3.52 -1.13 25.76
N LEU A 515 3.57 -2.47 25.79
CA LEU A 515 3.83 -3.29 24.60
C LEU A 515 2.67 -3.28 23.60
N ASP A 516 1.49 -2.81 24.02
CA ASP A 516 0.32 -2.57 23.17
C ASP A 516 0.48 -1.37 22.22
N VAL A 517 1.61 -0.65 22.28
CA VAL A 517 1.85 0.56 21.49
C VAL A 517 1.78 0.30 19.98
N LEU A 518 2.15 -0.89 19.50
CA LEU A 518 1.99 -1.25 18.10
C LEU A 518 0.52 -1.58 17.77
N SER A 519 -0.17 -2.36 18.61
CA SER A 519 -1.55 -2.83 18.38
C SER A 519 -2.61 -1.74 18.51
N ARG A 520 -2.40 -0.74 19.37
CA ARG A 520 -3.29 0.42 19.52
C ARG A 520 -3.08 1.49 18.44
N SER A 521 -2.02 1.37 17.65
CA SER A 521 -1.68 2.39 16.65
C SER A 521 -2.49 2.29 15.36
N ALA A 522 -3.15 1.15 15.13
CA ALA A 522 -3.79 0.80 13.87
C ALA A 522 -5.29 0.51 14.00
N SER A 523 -6.07 0.90 12.99
CA SER A 523 -7.46 0.45 12.80
C SER A 523 -7.63 -0.21 11.45
N GLU A 524 -8.64 -1.07 11.30
CA GLU A 524 -8.97 -1.70 10.02
C GLU A 524 -9.41 -0.65 8.97
N PRO A 525 -8.75 -0.59 7.81
CA PRO A 525 -9.09 0.34 6.74
C PRO A 525 -10.31 -0.12 5.93
N VAL A 526 -10.90 0.82 5.18
CA VAL A 526 -12.07 0.55 4.33
C VAL A 526 -11.65 -0.09 2.99
N GLY A 527 -10.39 0.09 2.59
CA GLY A 527 -9.77 -0.44 1.37
C GLY A 527 -8.55 0.39 0.95
N GLY A 528 -7.85 -0.01 -0.11
CA GLY A 528 -6.67 0.69 -0.62
C GLY A 528 -6.98 1.94 -1.48
N TYR A 529 -5.96 2.74 -1.81
CA TYR A 529 -6.08 3.82 -2.82
C TYR A 529 -5.74 3.30 -4.22
N PHE A 530 -4.67 2.54 -4.31
CA PHE A 530 -4.12 1.91 -5.50
C PHE A 530 -3.28 0.71 -5.07
N GLU A 531 -3.00 -0.19 -6.00
CA GLU A 531 -2.00 -1.26 -5.81
C GLU A 531 -0.59 -0.64 -5.90
N PRO A 532 0.21 -0.65 -4.81
CA PRO A 532 1.59 -0.18 -4.84
C PRO A 532 2.51 -1.18 -5.56
N THR A 533 3.59 -0.70 -6.17
CA THR A 533 4.65 -1.59 -6.68
C THR A 533 5.44 -2.23 -5.53
N GLU A 534 6.34 -3.16 -5.86
CA GLU A 534 7.16 -3.83 -4.87
C GLU A 534 8.12 -2.88 -4.12
N ILE A 535 8.54 -3.34 -2.93
CA ILE A 535 9.66 -2.78 -2.19
C ILE A 535 10.93 -3.59 -2.49
N THR A 536 12.02 -2.88 -2.79
CA THR A 536 13.38 -3.37 -2.99
C THR A 536 14.34 -2.67 -2.01
N PRO A 537 15.50 -3.27 -1.70
CA PRO A 537 16.50 -2.65 -0.82
C PRO A 537 16.93 -1.25 -1.32
N ALA A 538 17.34 -0.39 -0.39
CA ALA A 538 17.72 0.96 -0.74
C ALA A 538 18.92 0.97 -1.71
N GLY A 539 18.72 1.58 -2.88
CA GLY A 539 19.76 1.67 -3.92
C GLY A 539 19.99 0.38 -4.72
N SER A 540 19.18 -0.67 -4.52
CA SER A 540 19.28 -1.88 -5.35
C SER A 540 18.96 -1.58 -6.81
N GLN A 541 19.67 -2.26 -7.70
CA GLN A 541 19.33 -2.26 -9.12
C GLN A 541 18.29 -3.34 -9.40
N PRO A 542 17.54 -3.25 -10.52
CA PRO A 542 16.74 -4.36 -10.98
C PRO A 542 17.58 -5.64 -11.07
N PRO A 543 17.03 -6.79 -10.70
CA PRO A 543 17.78 -8.04 -10.68
C PRO A 543 18.27 -8.41 -12.07
N THR A 544 19.46 -8.98 -12.10
CA THR A 544 20.18 -9.42 -13.28
C THR A 544 20.62 -10.87 -13.13
N LEU A 545 21.26 -11.42 -14.16
CA LEU A 545 21.76 -12.79 -14.13
C LEU A 545 22.72 -13.06 -12.95
N THR A 546 23.49 -12.06 -12.50
CA THR A 546 24.43 -12.22 -11.39
C THR A 546 23.74 -12.48 -10.05
N ASP A 547 22.47 -12.12 -9.94
CA ASP A 547 21.71 -12.23 -8.69
C ASP A 547 21.07 -13.60 -8.56
N VAL A 548 20.86 -14.31 -9.68
CA VAL A 548 20.22 -15.64 -9.75
C VAL A 548 20.80 -16.65 -8.75
N PRO A 549 22.13 -16.80 -8.57
CA PRO A 549 22.67 -17.74 -7.59
C PRO A 549 22.27 -17.42 -6.14
N ALA A 550 22.09 -16.14 -5.80
CA ALA A 550 21.61 -15.73 -4.49
C ALA A 550 20.10 -16.00 -4.34
N MET A 551 19.30 -15.76 -5.40
CA MET A 551 17.85 -16.03 -5.39
C MET A 551 17.49 -17.49 -5.12
N LEU A 552 18.35 -18.41 -5.57
CA LEU A 552 18.08 -19.85 -5.59
C LEU A 552 18.59 -20.59 -4.33
N GLY A 553 19.22 -19.86 -3.40
CA GLY A 553 20.15 -20.47 -2.46
C GLY A 553 21.38 -21.01 -3.20
N VAL A 554 22.45 -21.38 -2.50
CA VAL A 554 23.76 -21.71 -3.09
C VAL A 554 23.77 -23.04 -3.88
N SER A 555 22.98 -23.12 -4.95
CA SER A 555 23.03 -24.12 -6.00
C SER A 555 23.81 -23.49 -7.15
N ALA A 556 25.13 -23.66 -7.12
CA ALA A 556 26.04 -23.08 -8.11
C ALA A 556 25.55 -23.40 -9.52
N CYS A 557 25.21 -22.35 -10.28
CA CYS A 557 24.88 -22.48 -11.70
C CYS A 557 25.92 -23.36 -12.38
N VAL A 558 25.48 -24.44 -13.02
CA VAL A 558 26.38 -25.48 -13.52
C VAL A 558 26.80 -25.11 -14.94
N PRO A 559 28.09 -24.80 -15.19
CA PRO A 559 28.55 -24.49 -16.53
C PRO A 559 28.45 -25.74 -17.41
N ILE A 560 27.93 -25.57 -18.61
CA ILE A 560 27.75 -26.65 -19.57
C ILE A 560 29.05 -26.81 -20.39
N PRO A 561 29.66 -28.00 -20.44
CA PRO A 561 30.81 -28.24 -21.30
C PRO A 561 30.48 -27.88 -22.75
N THR A 562 31.40 -27.21 -23.45
CA THR A 562 31.22 -26.81 -24.86
C THR A 562 30.87 -27.99 -25.78
N THR A 563 31.28 -29.20 -25.43
CA THR A 563 30.96 -30.46 -26.12
C THR A 563 29.52 -30.92 -25.95
N ARG A 564 28.83 -30.48 -24.89
CA ARG A 564 27.40 -30.76 -24.64
C ARG A 564 26.48 -29.71 -25.28
N VAL A 565 27.01 -28.56 -25.71
CA VAL A 565 26.22 -27.53 -26.40
C VAL A 565 26.07 -27.89 -27.89
N PRO A 566 24.85 -28.12 -28.41
CA PRO A 566 24.64 -28.50 -29.80
C PRO A 566 25.17 -27.47 -30.79
N ALA A 567 25.62 -27.93 -31.97
CA ALA A 567 26.04 -27.05 -33.06
C ALA A 567 24.87 -26.22 -33.64
N ASP A 568 23.64 -26.73 -33.49
CA ASP A 568 22.43 -26.07 -33.99
C ASP A 568 21.93 -24.94 -33.08
N LEU A 569 22.41 -24.87 -31.83
CA LEU A 569 22.27 -23.68 -30.99
C LEU A 569 23.30 -22.65 -31.43
N ARG A 570 22.97 -21.85 -32.45
CA ARG A 570 23.85 -20.88 -33.11
C ARG A 570 23.82 -19.49 -32.47
N HIS A 571 22.89 -19.23 -31.57
CA HIS A 571 22.81 -17.96 -30.86
C HIS A 571 23.98 -17.82 -29.87
N GLU A 572 25.02 -17.07 -30.26
CA GLU A 572 26.27 -16.95 -29.50
C GLU A 572 26.07 -16.48 -28.04
N PRO A 573 25.25 -15.44 -27.74
CA PRO A 573 25.04 -15.03 -26.35
C PRO A 573 24.50 -16.16 -25.46
N THR A 574 23.64 -17.03 -25.99
CA THR A 574 23.15 -18.20 -25.26
C THR A 574 24.27 -19.22 -25.05
N ARG A 575 25.14 -19.46 -26.03
CA ARG A 575 26.27 -20.38 -25.90
C ARG A 575 27.27 -19.89 -24.85
N GLU A 576 27.59 -18.61 -24.86
CA GLU A 576 28.46 -17.96 -23.88
C GLU A 576 27.87 -18.06 -22.47
N LEU A 577 26.58 -17.76 -22.31
CA LEU A 577 25.89 -17.89 -21.02
C LEU A 577 25.92 -19.33 -20.50
N LEU A 578 25.53 -20.31 -21.33
CA LEU A 578 25.48 -21.72 -20.92
C LEU A 578 26.85 -22.28 -20.56
N THR A 579 27.91 -21.87 -21.25
CA THR A 579 29.28 -22.38 -21.03
C THR A 579 30.05 -21.62 -19.96
N GLY A 580 29.75 -20.33 -19.77
CA GLY A 580 30.40 -19.46 -18.79
C GLY A 580 29.66 -19.40 -17.45
N PHE A 581 28.43 -18.88 -17.46
CA PHE A 581 27.60 -18.74 -16.25
C PHE A 581 26.94 -20.06 -15.84
N GLY A 582 26.43 -20.82 -16.81
CA GLY A 582 25.77 -22.09 -16.58
C GLY A 582 24.26 -21.99 -16.40
N VAL A 583 23.65 -23.10 -15.98
CA VAL A 583 22.22 -23.19 -15.68
C VAL A 583 22.04 -23.66 -14.24
N PRO A 584 21.19 -23.00 -13.45
CA PRO A 584 20.88 -23.46 -12.11
C PRO A 584 20.10 -24.77 -12.12
N ARG A 585 20.19 -25.50 -10.99
CA ARG A 585 19.22 -26.55 -10.69
C ARG A 585 18.01 -25.92 -10.02
N ILE A 586 16.84 -26.13 -10.60
CA ILE A 586 15.57 -25.62 -10.09
C ILE A 586 14.60 -26.79 -10.07
N ASP A 587 13.92 -26.98 -8.95
CA ASP A 587 12.78 -27.90 -8.81
C ASP A 587 11.81 -27.31 -7.79
N VAL A 588 11.05 -26.31 -8.21
CA VAL A 588 10.14 -25.55 -7.35
C VAL A 588 8.98 -25.02 -8.19
N ALA A 589 7.77 -25.01 -7.61
CA ALA A 589 6.55 -24.47 -8.22
C ALA A 589 6.24 -25.05 -9.62
N GLY A 590 6.63 -26.30 -9.88
CA GLY A 590 6.42 -26.96 -11.16
C GLY A 590 7.38 -26.53 -12.29
N LEU A 591 8.32 -25.63 -12.03
CA LEU A 591 9.45 -25.33 -12.92
C LEU A 591 10.63 -26.24 -12.55
N VAL A 592 11.09 -27.02 -13.53
CA VAL A 592 12.20 -27.97 -13.36
C VAL A 592 13.26 -27.69 -14.40
N LEU A 593 14.44 -27.26 -13.95
CA LEU A 593 15.66 -27.15 -14.74
C LEU A 593 16.73 -28.07 -14.13
N ASP A 594 17.19 -29.06 -14.89
CA ASP A 594 18.28 -29.94 -14.46
C ASP A 594 19.32 -30.10 -15.59
N PRO A 595 20.50 -29.45 -15.48
CA PRO A 595 21.56 -29.58 -16.47
C PRO A 595 22.17 -31.00 -16.56
N ASP A 596 21.91 -31.87 -15.58
CA ASP A 596 22.32 -33.29 -15.64
C ASP A 596 21.29 -34.21 -16.30
N ASP A 597 20.07 -33.72 -16.57
CA ASP A 597 19.08 -34.52 -17.31
C ASP A 597 19.67 -34.91 -18.68
N LYS A 598 19.49 -36.17 -19.06
CA LYS A 598 19.96 -36.71 -20.35
C LYS A 598 19.30 -36.02 -21.54
N ARG A 599 18.11 -35.42 -21.33
CA ARG A 599 17.35 -34.64 -22.31
C ARG A 599 17.86 -33.20 -22.41
N PHE A 600 18.64 -32.72 -21.44
CA PHE A 600 19.16 -31.35 -21.43
C PHE A 600 19.95 -31.05 -22.71
N LEU A 601 19.53 -29.99 -23.40
CA LEU A 601 19.95 -29.54 -24.73
C LEU A 601 19.80 -30.55 -25.87
N GLN A 602 19.07 -31.65 -25.68
CA GLN A 602 18.74 -32.54 -26.80
C GLN A 602 17.78 -31.83 -27.76
N PRO A 603 17.96 -31.99 -29.09
CA PRO A 603 17.04 -31.46 -30.07
C PRO A 603 15.62 -31.99 -29.83
N TYR A 604 14.66 -31.08 -29.74
CA TYR A 604 13.26 -31.43 -29.59
C TYR A 604 12.69 -31.94 -30.91
N GLN A 605 12.16 -33.17 -30.90
CA GLN A 605 11.49 -33.78 -32.06
C GLN A 605 10.01 -33.95 -31.74
N GLN A 606 9.14 -33.18 -32.39
CA GLN A 606 7.69 -33.38 -32.27
C GLN A 606 7.32 -34.79 -32.75
N ARG A 607 6.78 -35.61 -31.84
CA ARG A 607 6.18 -36.89 -32.22
C ARG A 607 4.83 -36.61 -32.89
N ARG A 608 4.84 -36.58 -34.23
CA ARG A 608 3.67 -36.59 -35.15
C ARG A 608 3.05 -35.23 -35.48
N GLU A 609 3.62 -34.53 -36.47
CA GLU A 609 2.91 -33.85 -37.57
C GLU A 609 3.96 -33.30 -38.58
N PRO A 610 3.61 -33.01 -39.85
CA PRO A 610 4.56 -32.52 -40.84
C PRO A 610 5.00 -31.10 -40.48
N GLN A 611 6.31 -30.89 -40.34
CA GLN A 611 6.90 -29.58 -40.04
C GLN A 611 6.48 -28.55 -41.10
N PRO A 612 5.89 -27.40 -40.72
CA PRO A 612 5.78 -26.26 -41.62
C PRO A 612 7.19 -25.75 -41.94
N SER A 613 7.37 -25.24 -43.15
CA SER A 613 8.66 -24.80 -43.70
C SER A 613 9.34 -23.73 -42.85
N GLY A 614 10.32 -24.16 -42.06
CA GLY A 614 11.28 -23.33 -41.32
C GLY A 614 12.28 -24.22 -40.57
N ASP A 615 13.58 -24.06 -40.82
CA ASP A 615 14.69 -24.82 -40.21
C ASP A 615 14.92 -24.50 -38.71
N ALA A 616 13.84 -24.26 -37.95
CA ALA A 616 13.93 -23.89 -36.55
C ALA A 616 14.26 -25.11 -35.69
N VAL A 617 15.48 -25.14 -35.14
CA VAL A 617 15.92 -26.16 -34.18
C VAL A 617 15.61 -25.69 -32.77
N PHE A 618 14.88 -26.49 -32.01
CA PHE A 618 14.64 -26.24 -30.59
C PHE A 618 15.42 -27.24 -29.75
N CYS A 619 16.02 -26.79 -28.64
CA CYS A 619 16.71 -27.64 -27.68
C CYS A 619 15.96 -27.64 -26.36
N TRP A 620 15.85 -28.79 -25.69
CA TRP A 620 15.13 -28.90 -24.42
C TRP A 620 15.95 -28.31 -23.27
N LEU A 621 15.35 -27.42 -22.47
CA LEU A 621 15.95 -26.83 -21.27
C LEU A 621 15.41 -27.45 -19.97
N GLY A 622 14.13 -27.82 -19.97
CA GLY A 622 13.46 -28.25 -18.75
C GLY A 622 11.97 -28.50 -18.95
N GLU A 623 11.28 -28.58 -17.83
CA GLU A 623 9.82 -28.71 -17.76
C GLU A 623 9.22 -27.58 -16.94
N PHE A 624 8.02 -27.16 -17.30
CA PHE A 624 7.25 -26.19 -16.56
C PHE A 624 5.77 -26.56 -16.61
N ALA A 625 5.16 -26.86 -15.47
CA ALA A 625 3.77 -27.34 -15.35
C ALA A 625 3.49 -28.51 -16.32
N GLU A 626 4.38 -29.52 -16.28
CA GLU A 626 4.38 -30.70 -17.16
C GLU A 626 4.57 -30.42 -18.68
N ARG A 627 4.73 -29.16 -19.09
CA ARG A 627 5.02 -28.75 -20.47
C ARG A 627 6.52 -28.62 -20.69
N SER A 628 6.99 -28.80 -21.93
CA SER A 628 8.42 -28.71 -22.26
C SER A 628 8.86 -27.25 -22.44
N VAL A 629 9.92 -26.86 -21.73
CA VAL A 629 10.62 -25.58 -21.90
C VAL A 629 11.74 -25.78 -22.91
N LEU A 630 11.70 -25.02 -24.02
CA LEU A 630 12.62 -25.16 -25.13
C LEU A 630 13.33 -23.84 -25.45
N VAL A 631 14.58 -23.90 -25.86
CA VAL A 631 15.31 -22.76 -26.43
C VAL A 631 15.38 -22.85 -27.95
N HIS A 632 15.10 -21.74 -28.63
CA HIS A 632 15.23 -21.61 -30.08
C HIS A 632 16.69 -21.43 -30.49
N GLY A 633 17.18 -22.32 -31.34
CA GLY A 633 18.60 -22.45 -31.69
C GLY A 633 19.23 -21.19 -32.28
N ALA A 634 18.50 -20.45 -33.11
CA ALA A 634 19.04 -19.29 -33.82
C ALA A 634 18.88 -17.95 -33.05
N THR A 635 17.92 -17.86 -32.14
CA THR A 635 17.57 -16.58 -31.46
C THR A 635 17.80 -16.61 -29.96
N GLY A 636 17.95 -17.79 -29.33
CA GLY A 636 18.05 -17.91 -27.89
C GLY A 636 16.74 -17.67 -27.12
N ALA A 637 15.63 -17.42 -27.83
CA ALA A 637 14.32 -17.23 -27.22
C ALA A 637 13.81 -18.54 -26.61
N VAL A 638 13.11 -18.43 -25.47
CA VAL A 638 12.62 -19.57 -24.69
C VAL A 638 11.11 -19.70 -24.86
N TYR A 639 10.64 -20.91 -25.14
CA TYR A 639 9.24 -21.24 -25.41
C TYR A 639 8.72 -22.36 -24.51
N LEU A 640 7.45 -22.27 -24.13
CA LEU A 640 6.71 -23.33 -23.49
C LEU A 640 5.81 -24.05 -24.50
N VAL A 641 6.12 -25.29 -24.83
CA VAL A 641 5.36 -26.05 -25.83
C VAL A 641 4.25 -26.87 -25.14
N PRO A 642 2.97 -26.74 -25.58
CA PRO A 642 1.87 -27.54 -25.03
C PRO A 642 2.06 -29.04 -25.25
N LEU A 643 1.52 -29.85 -24.33
CA LEU A 643 1.49 -31.32 -24.42
C LEU A 643 0.81 -31.84 -25.70
N THR A 644 -0.12 -31.05 -26.26
CA THR A 644 -0.91 -31.38 -27.44
C THR A 644 -0.27 -30.98 -28.77
N GLY A 645 0.92 -30.37 -28.75
CA GLY A 645 1.56 -29.76 -29.93
C GLY A 645 1.03 -28.36 -30.28
N GLY A 646 1.82 -27.58 -31.02
CA GLY A 646 1.53 -26.18 -31.42
C GLY A 646 2.79 -25.32 -31.56
N ASP A 647 2.61 -24.03 -31.91
CA ASP A 647 3.70 -23.06 -32.18
C ASP A 647 4.52 -22.66 -30.94
N GLY A 648 4.08 -23.07 -29.74
CA GLY A 648 4.74 -22.74 -28.47
C GLY A 648 4.43 -21.32 -28.01
N GLU A 649 4.42 -21.12 -26.70
CA GLU A 649 4.19 -19.82 -26.05
C GLU A 649 5.55 -19.20 -25.69
N LEU A 650 5.80 -17.94 -26.06
CA LEU A 650 7.07 -17.27 -25.76
C LEU A 650 7.15 -16.97 -24.25
N LEU A 651 8.07 -17.60 -23.54
CA LEU A 651 8.34 -17.30 -22.12
C LEU A 651 9.34 -16.17 -21.93
N ALA A 652 10.33 -16.05 -22.84
CA ALA A 652 11.37 -15.02 -22.79
C ALA A 652 12.02 -14.85 -24.17
N GLN A 653 12.48 -13.63 -24.48
CA GLN A 653 13.24 -13.32 -25.68
C GLN A 653 14.68 -13.85 -25.63
N SER A 654 15.18 -14.18 -24.44
CA SER A 654 16.53 -14.75 -24.24
C SER A 654 16.57 -15.73 -23.07
N VAL A 655 17.55 -16.64 -23.08
CA VAL A 655 17.84 -17.53 -21.92
C VAL A 655 18.22 -16.73 -20.68
N GLU A 656 18.90 -15.60 -20.83
CA GLU A 656 19.26 -14.72 -19.72
C GLU A 656 18.01 -14.19 -19.02
N SER A 657 17.12 -13.52 -19.76
CA SER A 657 15.86 -13.00 -19.25
C SER A 657 15.01 -14.12 -18.63
N PHE A 658 14.98 -15.31 -19.24
CA PHE A 658 14.29 -16.47 -18.70
C PHE A 658 14.82 -16.89 -17.31
N LEU A 659 16.15 -16.96 -17.13
CA LEU A 659 16.74 -17.34 -15.84
C LEU A 659 16.52 -16.29 -14.75
N VAL A 660 16.58 -15.00 -15.09
CA VAL A 660 16.25 -13.91 -14.15
C VAL A 660 14.78 -13.97 -13.76
N MET A 661 13.87 -14.14 -14.72
CA MET A 661 12.44 -14.32 -14.45
C MET A 661 12.16 -15.55 -13.59
N ALA A 662 12.80 -16.69 -13.86
CA ALA A 662 12.71 -17.87 -13.03
C ALA A 662 13.17 -17.62 -11.59
N GLY A 663 14.30 -16.91 -11.40
CA GLY A 663 14.78 -16.50 -10.07
C GLY A 663 13.78 -15.61 -9.33
N MET A 664 13.11 -14.68 -10.02
CA MET A 664 12.06 -13.84 -9.44
C MET A 664 10.82 -14.63 -9.03
N VAL A 665 10.41 -15.60 -9.86
CA VAL A 665 9.31 -16.52 -9.51
C VAL A 665 9.62 -17.31 -8.25
N LEU A 666 10.88 -17.72 -8.09
CA LEU A 666 11.32 -18.46 -6.91
C LEU A 666 11.40 -17.56 -5.68
N THR A 667 11.87 -16.32 -5.85
CA THR A 667 11.83 -15.30 -4.80
C THR A 667 10.40 -15.08 -4.31
N ALA A 668 9.43 -14.99 -5.24
CA ALA A 668 8.02 -14.85 -4.90
C ALA A 668 7.47 -16.12 -4.23
N ALA A 669 7.81 -17.32 -4.71
CA ALA A 669 7.37 -18.59 -4.12
C ALA A 669 7.90 -18.76 -2.69
N LEU A 670 9.19 -18.47 -2.45
CA LEU A 670 9.79 -18.50 -1.11
C LEU A 670 9.20 -17.41 -0.20
N THR A 671 8.79 -16.29 -0.78
CA THR A 671 8.04 -15.26 -0.06
C THR A 671 6.65 -15.73 0.32
N ALA A 672 5.94 -16.40 -0.59
CA ALA A 672 4.61 -16.94 -0.39
C ALA A 672 4.57 -18.13 0.58
N ALA A 673 5.56 -19.03 0.55
CA ALA A 673 5.66 -20.18 1.46
C ALA A 673 5.76 -19.73 2.94
N GLY A 674 6.38 -18.58 3.18
CA GLY A 674 6.30 -17.95 4.49
C GLY A 674 4.88 -17.48 4.84
N LEU A 675 4.13 -16.96 3.87
CA LEU A 675 2.84 -16.30 4.05
C LEU A 675 1.62 -17.26 4.09
N GLU A 676 1.83 -18.58 4.14
CA GLU A 676 0.78 -19.63 4.09
C GLU A 676 -0.39 -19.42 5.07
N TYR A 677 -0.16 -18.70 6.18
CA TYR A 677 -1.17 -18.39 7.18
C TYR A 677 -2.04 -17.16 6.93
N MET A 678 -1.78 -16.42 5.84
CA MET A 678 -2.22 -15.03 5.76
C MET A 678 -3.14 -14.71 4.57
N GLY A 679 -3.47 -15.66 3.68
CA GLY A 679 -4.61 -15.68 2.73
C GLY A 679 -4.84 -14.50 1.77
N ALA A 680 -4.93 -13.27 2.28
CA ALA A 680 -5.19 -12.02 1.58
C ALA A 680 -3.95 -11.39 0.90
N TYR A 681 -2.73 -11.89 1.16
CA TYR A 681 -1.49 -11.26 0.66
C TYR A 681 -0.91 -11.90 -0.59
N ALA A 682 -1.57 -12.94 -1.09
CA ALA A 682 -1.23 -13.56 -2.35
C ALA A 682 -1.33 -12.55 -3.49
N ASP A 683 -2.50 -11.95 -3.66
CA ASP A 683 -2.83 -11.16 -4.84
C ASP A 683 -1.87 -9.96 -5.03
N PRO A 684 -1.50 -9.17 -3.99
CA PRO A 684 -0.51 -8.10 -4.15
C PRO A 684 0.89 -8.61 -4.52
N LEU A 685 1.33 -9.73 -3.95
CA LEU A 685 2.62 -10.35 -4.29
C LEU A 685 2.63 -10.82 -5.76
N LEU A 686 1.53 -11.42 -6.21
CA LEU A 686 1.34 -11.87 -7.59
C LEU A 686 1.36 -10.69 -8.57
N ALA A 687 0.62 -9.62 -8.28
CA ALA A 687 0.60 -8.42 -9.10
C ALA A 687 2.00 -7.78 -9.23
N ASN A 688 2.75 -7.73 -8.14
CA ASN A 688 4.12 -7.23 -8.12
C ASN A 688 5.08 -8.14 -8.91
N LEU A 689 4.92 -9.46 -8.81
CA LEU A 689 5.70 -10.39 -9.62
C LEU A 689 5.40 -10.20 -11.11
N GLU A 690 4.13 -10.15 -11.52
CA GLU A 690 3.77 -9.89 -12.92
C GLU A 690 4.40 -8.60 -13.46
N ALA A 691 4.38 -7.53 -12.66
CA ALA A 691 5.01 -6.26 -13.01
C ALA A 691 6.54 -6.37 -13.11
N ALA A 692 7.18 -7.17 -12.25
CA ALA A 692 8.61 -7.47 -12.33
C ALA A 692 8.97 -8.27 -13.59
N LEU A 693 8.23 -9.33 -13.90
CA LEU A 693 8.45 -10.16 -15.10
C LEU A 693 8.35 -9.33 -16.38
N ARG A 694 7.33 -8.44 -16.48
CA ARG A 694 7.16 -7.55 -17.64
C ARG A 694 8.26 -6.49 -17.77
N ARG A 695 8.91 -6.07 -16.66
CA ARG A 695 10.07 -5.17 -16.72
C ARG A 695 11.33 -5.89 -17.21
N ILE A 696 11.53 -7.14 -16.80
CA ILE A 696 12.67 -7.96 -17.24
C ILE A 696 12.53 -8.32 -18.71
N ASP A 697 11.35 -8.77 -19.13
CA ASP A 697 11.05 -9.11 -20.52
C ASP A 697 9.60 -8.70 -20.88
N PRO A 698 9.40 -7.57 -21.59
CA PRO A 698 8.05 -7.09 -21.90
C PRO A 698 7.21 -8.04 -22.77
N ALA A 699 7.84 -8.93 -23.55
CA ALA A 699 7.14 -9.84 -24.44
C ALA A 699 6.88 -11.19 -23.77
N GLY A 700 7.89 -11.77 -23.13
CA GLY A 700 7.82 -13.05 -22.44
C GLY A 700 7.14 -12.98 -21.07
N GLY A 701 7.29 -11.86 -20.34
CA GLY A 701 6.66 -11.65 -19.03
C GLY A 701 5.13 -11.48 -19.07
N GLN A 702 4.53 -11.48 -20.27
CA GLN A 702 3.06 -11.50 -20.45
C GLN A 702 2.52 -12.92 -20.72
N ALA A 703 3.39 -13.94 -20.77
CA ALA A 703 2.98 -15.31 -21.03
C ALA A 703 2.00 -15.81 -19.96
N PRO A 704 0.78 -16.26 -20.33
CA PRO A 704 -0.17 -16.89 -19.41
C PRO A 704 0.42 -17.98 -18.52
N ALA A 705 1.43 -18.71 -19.01
CA ALA A 705 2.13 -19.73 -18.23
C ALA A 705 2.69 -19.21 -16.90
N TRP A 706 3.13 -17.95 -16.84
CA TRP A 706 3.57 -17.36 -15.59
C TRP A 706 2.40 -17.19 -14.63
N THR A 707 1.23 -16.74 -15.11
CA THR A 707 0.01 -16.61 -14.30
C THR A 707 -0.54 -17.97 -13.85
N ASP A 708 -0.50 -19.00 -14.70
CA ASP A 708 -0.92 -20.36 -14.34
C ASP A 708 -0.08 -20.94 -13.18
N LEU A 709 1.22 -20.61 -13.12
CA LEU A 709 2.07 -20.97 -11.98
C LEU A 709 1.67 -20.23 -10.71
N LEU A 710 1.22 -18.99 -10.83
CA LEU A 710 0.76 -18.20 -9.69
C LEU A 710 -0.55 -18.77 -9.14
N ASP A 711 -1.42 -19.28 -10.02
CA ASP A 711 -2.61 -20.03 -9.62
C ASP A 711 -2.24 -21.36 -8.96
N LEU A 712 -1.23 -22.09 -9.47
CA LEU A 712 -0.72 -23.30 -8.81
C LEU A 712 -0.09 -23.01 -7.43
N LEU A 713 0.60 -21.87 -7.26
CA LEU A 713 1.08 -21.42 -5.96
C LEU A 713 -0.07 -21.03 -5.00
N ASN A 714 -1.22 -20.64 -5.55
CA ASN A 714 -2.45 -20.40 -4.78
C ASN A 714 -3.19 -21.72 -4.45
N GLU A 715 -3.20 -22.70 -5.37
CA GLU A 715 -3.91 -23.99 -5.24
C GLU A 715 -3.12 -25.06 -4.47
N ALA A 716 -1.80 -24.98 -4.43
CA ALA A 716 -0.94 -25.84 -3.61
C ALA A 716 -0.98 -25.49 -2.10
N ARG A 717 -1.64 -24.37 -1.75
CA ARG A 717 -2.10 -24.04 -0.40
C ARG A 717 -3.25 -24.95 0.03
#